data_AF-A0AAV4N7S9-F1
#
_entry.id   AF-A0AAV4N7S9-F1
#
_cell.length_a   1.000
_cell.length_b   1.000
_cell.length_c   1.000
_cell.angle_alpha   90.00
_cell.angle_beta   90.00
_cell.angle_gamma   90.00
#
_symmetry.space_group_name_H-M   'P 1'
#
loop_
_entity.id
_entity.type
_entity.pdbx_description
1 polymer ?
#
loop_
_entity_poly.entity_id
_entity_poly.type
_entity_poly.pdbx_seq_one_letter_code
_entity_poly.pdbx_strand_id
1 'polypeptide(L)'
;MDLKKLKEKLDIEQSNIQKIIISGEEIMKNASGEDSIQMKEKLDTLNIKLSEISNKLNERLKTAEESLPLVETFYSAINKLSDWLDSSESSLKNFDSSTLDFQSENIKKLEESIPEYRGVLETINNCGPRLCQLAAGEGSVVIENQMCRANQRFEKVSEQIQRKAERIQLTLQRKYDVISDMDELSEWFQDTEKKIIDTEGLTSEPKSLTILLKEQKSLCDDLNGQKNRVRDIITTAKKLMRESSSEDLSFFHEKMETLKTYSNNVSILCQERLSALEQAVPLAQHFYETHSDLGQWLDEVEGEAELLEAPALNSVQIKKQQDRNKDLSQSVQEHKPLVDKLNKTGSALTKLCNDDESNKLEIILESDNSRYNALRKILREHQNALEEALQATSQFSDKLEGILNALTSTADQLHNAEPISAHPDRIQEQINDNKAVLQDLDKRTLTLEAVKKAADDVIVKASTIDEPAVKDIKIKLDRLNDLWTTIQKAAHNRGKSLEEALVAAEKFWDELTAVMKALKELQGNLNCQEPPAVEPAAVQQQQDVLQEIKQEITQTKPEVDHCRQAGQNLMQLCGEPDKPDVKKHIEDLDSVWENVTTLYAKREQNLVDAMEKAMVFHNTMQNLLEFLDTYEDKFSKFGAVSSDIDSVKGQISELKNFKTQVDPHMIEVEALNRQAQELMERTSSDQAVSIREPLSDINKRWDDLLKSIVERQREMENTLLKLGQFQHALEEHLIWMTKTEKTLDELKPVFGDPQVIEVVLAKHKVITNDIQAHQSSIDAINRAGHEFVDSDRGSEDAKSTHNKLQNLQIRWQHLQNKSAERYRELEEALKEAQNFIKIFKIFLCGLMISMDIWLLQNQWVAYRKLHENN
;
A
#
# COMPACT_ATOMS: atom_id res chain seq x y z
N MET A 1 -19.68 -50.37 175.93
CA MET A 1 -19.92 -49.59 177.18
C MET A 1 -20.29 -50.50 178.36
N ASP A 2 -21.11 -51.54 178.15
CA ASP A 2 -21.59 -52.41 179.24
C ASP A 2 -20.53 -53.32 179.89
N LEU A 3 -19.50 -53.74 179.16
CA LEU A 3 -18.44 -54.61 179.70
C LEU A 3 -17.55 -53.91 180.75
N LYS A 4 -17.35 -52.59 180.68
CA LYS A 4 -16.61 -51.83 181.73
C LYS A 4 -17.40 -51.75 183.05
N LYS A 5 -18.72 -51.56 182.99
CA LYS A 5 -19.61 -51.54 184.16
C LYS A 5 -19.69 -52.89 184.89
N LEU A 6 -19.59 -53.99 184.14
CA LEU A 6 -19.55 -55.36 184.70
C LEU A 6 -18.27 -55.63 185.50
N LYS A 7 -17.16 -54.97 185.18
CA LYS A 7 -15.85 -55.13 185.86
C LYS A 7 -15.88 -54.49 187.24
N GLU A 8 -16.41 -53.27 187.35
CA GLU A 8 -16.54 -52.55 188.63
C GLU A 8 -17.41 -53.30 189.65
N LYS A 9 -18.49 -53.96 189.19
CA LYS A 9 -19.34 -54.78 190.08
C LYS A 9 -18.62 -56.00 190.65
N LEU A 10 -17.71 -56.59 189.87
CA LEU A 10 -17.00 -57.80 190.27
C LEU A 10 -15.96 -57.50 191.38
N ASP A 11 -15.30 -56.35 191.32
CA ASP A 11 -14.28 -55.96 192.31
C ASP A 11 -14.89 -55.68 193.71
N ILE A 12 -16.14 -55.21 193.77
CA ILE A 12 -16.88 -54.97 195.03
C ILE A 12 -17.21 -56.29 195.75
N GLU A 13 -17.73 -57.27 195.01
CA GLU A 13 -18.00 -58.62 195.53
C GLU A 13 -16.70 -59.33 195.96
N GLN A 14 -15.59 -59.04 195.28
CA GLN A 14 -14.27 -59.59 195.59
C GLN A 14 -13.81 -59.26 197.02
N SER A 15 -14.12 -58.06 197.52
CA SER A 15 -13.75 -57.62 198.87
C SER A 15 -14.59 -58.27 199.98
N ASN A 16 -15.87 -58.51 199.72
CA ASN A 16 -16.79 -59.12 200.69
C ASN A 16 -16.46 -60.60 200.92
N ILE A 17 -16.14 -61.32 199.85
CA ILE A 17 -15.79 -62.74 199.90
C ILE A 17 -14.47 -62.98 200.67
N GLN A 18 -13.50 -62.06 200.60
CA GLN A 18 -12.26 -62.17 201.39
C GLN A 18 -12.47 -62.01 202.91
N LYS A 19 -13.38 -61.15 203.35
CA LYS A 19 -13.70 -61.01 204.80
C LYS A 19 -14.28 -62.29 205.38
N ILE A 20 -15.11 -62.98 204.60
CA ILE A 20 -15.71 -64.28 204.97
C ILE A 20 -14.64 -65.36 205.12
N ILE A 21 -13.62 -65.34 204.25
CA ILE A 21 -12.48 -66.26 204.31
C ILE A 21 -11.68 -66.08 205.63
N ILE A 22 -11.39 -64.84 206.05
CA ILE A 22 -10.58 -64.57 207.26
C ILE A 22 -11.32 -64.98 208.55
N SER A 23 -12.61 -64.62 208.69
CA SER A 23 -13.40 -65.03 209.87
C SER A 23 -13.58 -66.54 209.97
N GLY A 24 -13.63 -67.24 208.82
CA GLY A 24 -13.70 -68.70 208.78
C GLY A 24 -12.43 -69.39 209.30
N GLU A 25 -11.24 -68.79 209.08
CA GLU A 25 -9.96 -69.32 209.57
C GLU A 25 -9.79 -69.18 211.10
N GLU A 26 -10.39 -68.17 211.72
CA GLU A 26 -10.29 -67.90 213.17
C GLU A 26 -11.14 -68.88 214.01
N ILE A 27 -12.33 -69.22 213.50
CA ILE A 27 -13.22 -70.24 214.08
C ILE A 27 -12.56 -71.63 214.06
N MET A 28 -11.72 -71.87 213.06
CA MET A 28 -10.98 -73.12 212.85
C MET A 28 -9.97 -73.45 213.98
N LYS A 29 -9.60 -72.50 214.87
CA LYS A 29 -8.58 -72.69 215.92
C LYS A 29 -9.06 -73.41 217.19
N ASN A 30 -10.37 -73.43 217.46
CA ASN A 30 -10.93 -73.92 218.73
C ASN A 30 -11.75 -75.21 218.59
N ALA A 31 -11.92 -75.74 217.38
CA ALA A 31 -12.73 -76.92 217.11
C ALA A 31 -11.83 -78.15 216.88
N SER A 32 -12.04 -79.21 217.66
CA SER A 32 -11.31 -80.48 217.51
C SER A 32 -12.17 -81.52 216.79
N GLY A 33 -11.72 -81.97 215.62
CA GLY A 33 -12.32 -83.07 214.83
C GLY A 33 -12.66 -82.68 213.38
N GLU A 34 -13.55 -83.47 212.77
CA GLU A 34 -13.95 -83.50 211.34
C GLU A 34 -14.47 -82.16 210.78
N ASP A 35 -15.02 -81.29 211.64
CA ASP A 35 -15.58 -79.98 211.28
C ASP A 35 -14.52 -78.97 210.78
N SER A 36 -13.26 -79.10 211.21
CA SER A 36 -12.18 -78.19 210.80
C SER A 36 -11.76 -78.38 209.33
N ILE A 37 -11.97 -79.56 208.73
CA ILE A 37 -11.50 -79.88 207.37
C ILE A 37 -12.54 -79.43 206.33
N GLN A 38 -13.84 -79.66 206.58
CA GLN A 38 -14.91 -79.23 205.67
C GLN A 38 -14.99 -77.71 205.52
N MET A 39 -14.68 -76.96 206.58
CA MET A 39 -14.69 -75.49 206.52
C MET A 39 -13.59 -74.95 205.60
N LYS A 40 -12.43 -75.62 205.54
CA LYS A 40 -11.29 -75.22 204.69
C LYS A 40 -11.56 -75.45 203.19
N GLU A 41 -12.13 -76.59 202.80
CA GLU A 41 -12.48 -76.89 201.39
C GLU A 41 -13.49 -75.88 200.80
N LYS A 42 -14.45 -75.41 201.61
CA LYS A 42 -15.46 -74.44 201.15
C LYS A 42 -14.87 -73.05 200.88
N LEU A 43 -13.88 -72.64 201.66
CA LEU A 43 -13.21 -71.35 201.46
C LEU A 43 -12.34 -71.35 200.18
N ASP A 44 -11.62 -72.43 199.91
CA ASP A 44 -10.77 -72.55 198.71
C ASP A 44 -11.58 -72.56 197.41
N THR A 45 -12.74 -73.22 197.40
CA THR A 45 -13.62 -73.29 196.21
C THR A 45 -14.17 -71.91 195.82
N LEU A 46 -14.46 -71.06 196.81
CA LEU A 46 -14.99 -69.72 196.58
C LEU A 46 -13.94 -68.79 195.93
N ASN A 47 -12.66 -68.96 196.30
CA ASN A 47 -11.57 -68.15 195.77
C ASN A 47 -11.26 -68.46 194.28
N ILE A 48 -11.36 -69.74 193.86
CA ILE A 48 -11.10 -70.16 192.48
C ILE A 48 -12.11 -69.57 191.48
N LYS A 49 -13.41 -69.66 191.80
CA LYS A 49 -14.48 -69.17 190.89
C LYS A 49 -14.41 -67.68 190.62
N LEU A 50 -14.00 -66.90 191.62
CA LEU A 50 -13.85 -65.45 191.51
C LEU A 50 -12.74 -65.06 190.51
N SER A 51 -11.64 -65.82 190.51
CA SER A 51 -10.53 -65.61 189.58
C SER A 51 -10.90 -65.96 188.13
N GLU A 52 -11.71 -67.00 187.89
CA GLU A 52 -12.16 -67.37 186.54
C GLU A 52 -13.04 -66.29 185.88
N ILE A 53 -13.97 -65.71 186.65
CA ILE A 53 -14.91 -64.70 186.12
C ILE A 53 -14.16 -63.40 185.78
N SER A 54 -13.19 -63.00 186.59
CA SER A 54 -12.41 -61.78 186.34
C SER A 54 -11.55 -61.89 185.07
N ASN A 55 -11.00 -63.08 184.80
CA ASN A 55 -10.20 -63.33 183.58
C ASN A 55 -11.04 -63.29 182.31
N LYS A 56 -12.21 -63.93 182.28
CA LYS A 56 -13.09 -63.94 181.09
C LYS A 56 -13.59 -62.55 180.69
N LEU A 57 -13.86 -61.68 181.66
CA LEU A 57 -14.34 -60.32 181.37
C LEU A 57 -13.24 -59.43 180.77
N ASN A 58 -12.01 -59.55 181.27
CA ASN A 58 -10.86 -58.82 180.72
C ASN A 58 -10.56 -59.23 179.27
N GLU A 59 -10.68 -60.52 178.96
CA GLU A 59 -10.43 -61.05 177.62
C GLU A 59 -11.42 -60.46 176.60
N ARG A 60 -12.72 -60.40 176.93
CA ARG A 60 -13.76 -59.80 176.06
C ARG A 60 -13.64 -58.29 175.89
N LEU A 61 -13.17 -57.58 176.91
CA LEU A 61 -12.94 -56.14 176.81
C LEU A 61 -11.84 -55.81 175.81
N LYS A 62 -10.73 -56.57 175.86
CA LYS A 62 -9.58 -56.41 174.98
C LYS A 62 -9.93 -56.62 173.51
N THR A 63 -10.71 -57.64 173.18
CA THR A 63 -11.16 -57.90 171.79
C THR A 63 -12.03 -56.77 171.21
N ALA A 64 -12.84 -56.11 172.05
CA ALA A 64 -13.67 -54.99 171.62
C ALA A 64 -12.85 -53.71 171.39
N GLU A 65 -11.85 -53.44 172.23
CA GLU A 65 -10.93 -52.30 172.06
C GLU A 65 -10.03 -52.48 170.81
N GLU A 66 -9.68 -53.71 170.43
CA GLU A 66 -8.87 -54.00 169.23
C GLU A 66 -9.67 -53.95 167.90
N SER A 67 -10.97 -54.25 167.90
CA SER A 67 -11.79 -54.34 166.67
C SER A 67 -12.38 -53.01 166.19
N LEU A 68 -12.67 -52.06 167.09
CA LEU A 68 -13.32 -50.80 166.74
C LEU A 68 -12.60 -49.95 165.67
N PRO A 69 -11.29 -49.63 165.78
CA PRO A 69 -10.60 -48.79 164.79
C PRO A 69 -10.48 -49.46 163.41
N LEU A 70 -10.44 -50.80 163.38
CA LEU A 70 -10.43 -51.56 162.13
C LEU A 70 -11.78 -51.41 161.39
N VAL A 71 -12.90 -51.45 162.11
CA VAL A 71 -14.26 -51.30 161.54
C VAL A 71 -14.41 -49.91 160.92
N GLU A 72 -14.02 -48.87 161.65
CA GLU A 72 -14.10 -47.48 161.17
C GLU A 72 -13.25 -47.28 159.89
N THR A 73 -12.03 -47.82 159.88
CA THR A 73 -11.13 -47.73 158.72
C THR A 73 -11.69 -48.45 157.50
N PHE A 74 -12.24 -49.66 157.69
CA PHE A 74 -12.78 -50.49 156.61
C PHE A 74 -14.02 -49.86 155.94
N TYR A 75 -15.00 -49.41 156.73
CA TYR A 75 -16.20 -48.78 156.18
C TYR A 75 -15.93 -47.41 155.56
N SER A 76 -15.00 -46.64 156.13
CA SER A 76 -14.53 -45.38 155.52
C SER A 76 -13.91 -45.63 154.13
N ALA A 77 -13.05 -46.64 154.00
CA ALA A 77 -12.43 -47.00 152.73
C ALA A 77 -13.46 -47.54 151.71
N ILE A 78 -14.42 -48.35 152.14
CA ILE A 78 -15.51 -48.84 151.28
C ILE A 78 -16.37 -47.70 150.71
N ASN A 79 -16.78 -46.75 151.56
CA ASN A 79 -17.61 -45.64 151.10
C ASN A 79 -16.83 -44.77 150.09
N LYS A 80 -15.57 -44.43 150.41
CA LYS A 80 -14.71 -43.65 149.51
C LYS A 80 -14.52 -44.32 148.14
N LEU A 81 -14.34 -45.65 148.12
CA LEU A 81 -14.21 -46.39 146.87
C LEU A 81 -15.54 -46.44 146.09
N SER A 82 -16.68 -46.61 146.78
CA SER A 82 -17.99 -46.65 146.12
C SER A 82 -18.34 -45.33 145.44
N ASP A 83 -18.07 -44.20 146.09
CA ASP A 83 -18.34 -42.86 145.53
C ASP A 83 -17.57 -42.63 144.22
N TRP A 84 -16.30 -43.04 144.17
CA TRP A 84 -15.50 -42.94 142.95
C TRP A 84 -15.98 -43.89 141.85
N LEU A 85 -16.37 -45.12 142.20
CA LEU A 85 -16.93 -46.07 141.24
C LEU A 85 -18.21 -45.52 140.61
N ASP A 86 -19.12 -44.96 141.42
CA ASP A 86 -20.37 -44.38 140.95
C ASP A 86 -20.12 -43.17 140.02
N SER A 87 -19.20 -42.28 140.40
CA SER A 87 -18.81 -41.11 139.59
C SER A 87 -18.13 -41.51 138.28
N SER A 88 -17.24 -42.51 138.32
CA SER A 88 -16.51 -43.00 137.15
C SER A 88 -17.45 -43.72 136.17
N GLU A 89 -18.36 -44.55 136.67
CA GLU A 89 -19.40 -45.21 135.85
C GLU A 89 -20.36 -44.20 135.21
N SER A 90 -20.75 -43.14 135.94
CA SER A 90 -21.59 -42.07 135.40
C SER A 90 -20.86 -41.27 134.32
N SER A 91 -19.56 -40.99 134.53
CA SER A 91 -18.73 -40.32 133.54
C SER A 91 -18.63 -41.17 132.27
N LEU A 92 -18.30 -42.47 132.40
CA LEU A 92 -18.21 -43.46 131.32
C LEU A 92 -19.47 -43.53 130.43
N LYS A 93 -20.67 -43.38 131.02
CA LYS A 93 -21.94 -43.35 130.28
C LYS A 93 -22.13 -42.10 129.42
N ASN A 94 -21.54 -40.97 129.82
CA ASN A 94 -21.74 -39.67 129.17
C ASN A 94 -20.58 -39.27 128.23
N PHE A 95 -19.55 -40.10 128.06
CA PHE A 95 -18.39 -39.81 127.19
C PHE A 95 -18.77 -39.50 125.74
N ASP A 96 -19.78 -40.17 125.21
CA ASP A 96 -20.08 -40.14 123.77
C ASP A 96 -20.73 -38.82 123.30
N SER A 97 -20.88 -37.83 124.19
CA SER A 97 -21.57 -36.56 123.93
C SER A 97 -20.65 -35.34 123.67
N SER A 98 -19.33 -35.51 123.79
CA SER A 98 -18.34 -34.42 123.65
C SER A 98 -17.34 -34.66 122.50
N THR A 99 -16.53 -33.66 122.14
CA THR A 99 -15.50 -33.78 121.09
C THR A 99 -14.46 -34.84 121.43
N LEU A 100 -13.84 -35.46 120.42
CA LEU A 100 -12.82 -36.51 120.59
C LEU A 100 -11.62 -36.03 121.44
N ASP A 101 -11.22 -34.76 121.29
CA ASP A 101 -10.15 -34.16 122.08
C ASP A 101 -10.56 -34.00 123.56
N PHE A 102 -11.81 -33.59 123.83
CA PHE A 102 -12.35 -33.49 125.20
C PHE A 102 -12.59 -34.88 125.82
N GLN A 103 -13.01 -35.86 125.01
CA GLN A 103 -13.09 -37.26 125.43
C GLN A 103 -11.71 -37.81 125.81
N SER A 104 -10.66 -37.48 125.04
CA SER A 104 -9.29 -37.89 125.37
C SER A 104 -8.79 -37.28 126.67
N GLU A 105 -9.05 -35.99 126.90
CA GLU A 105 -8.64 -35.34 128.14
C GLU A 105 -9.34 -35.93 129.38
N ASN A 106 -10.65 -36.18 129.27
CA ASN A 106 -11.43 -36.73 130.38
C ASN A 106 -11.15 -38.21 130.65
N ILE A 107 -10.93 -39.04 129.63
CA ILE A 107 -10.61 -40.46 129.85
C ILE A 107 -9.23 -40.61 130.48
N LYS A 108 -8.29 -39.74 130.09
CA LYS A 108 -6.95 -39.67 130.69
C LYS A 108 -7.02 -39.29 132.18
N LYS A 109 -7.86 -38.31 132.55
CA LYS A 109 -8.10 -37.96 133.98
C LYS A 109 -8.65 -39.14 134.78
N LEU A 110 -9.56 -39.93 134.18
CA LEU A 110 -10.08 -41.13 134.83
C LEU A 110 -9.01 -42.22 134.97
N GLU A 111 -8.21 -42.47 133.93
CA GLU A 111 -7.07 -43.40 133.97
C GLU A 111 -6.05 -43.03 135.05
N GLU A 112 -5.69 -41.75 135.16
CA GLU A 112 -4.76 -41.22 136.16
C GLU A 112 -5.28 -41.37 137.60
N SER A 113 -6.60 -41.45 137.79
CA SER A 113 -7.21 -41.65 139.12
C SER A 113 -7.22 -43.11 139.59
N ILE A 114 -7.14 -44.10 138.69
CA ILE A 114 -7.19 -45.54 139.03
C ILE A 114 -6.14 -45.93 140.10
N PRO A 115 -4.85 -45.51 140.03
CA PRO A 115 -3.84 -45.89 141.03
C PRO A 115 -4.18 -45.41 142.44
N GLU A 116 -4.76 -44.21 142.58
CA GLU A 116 -5.15 -43.66 143.89
C GLU A 116 -6.20 -44.55 144.56
N TYR A 117 -7.25 -44.92 143.81
CA TYR A 117 -8.35 -45.73 144.34
C TYR A 117 -8.00 -47.23 144.44
N ARG A 118 -6.99 -47.71 143.70
CA ARG A 118 -6.38 -49.01 143.96
C ARG A 118 -5.75 -49.08 145.35
N GLY A 119 -5.11 -47.99 145.81
CA GLY A 119 -4.61 -47.89 147.20
C GLY A 119 -5.73 -47.90 148.25
N VAL A 120 -6.90 -47.31 147.94
CA VAL A 120 -8.09 -47.39 148.80
C VAL A 120 -8.62 -48.83 148.87
N LEU A 121 -8.66 -49.54 147.73
CA LEU A 121 -9.04 -50.96 147.66
C LEU A 121 -8.08 -51.87 148.44
N GLU A 122 -6.77 -51.60 148.40
CA GLU A 122 -5.77 -52.32 149.22
C GLU A 122 -6.01 -52.12 150.72
N THR A 123 -6.42 -50.92 151.13
CA THR A 123 -6.77 -50.64 152.54
C THR A 123 -7.96 -51.51 152.98
N ILE A 124 -8.99 -51.64 152.13
CA ILE A 124 -10.13 -52.55 152.34
C ILE A 124 -9.62 -54.00 152.43
N ASN A 125 -8.74 -54.42 151.51
CA ASN A 125 -8.19 -55.77 151.45
C ASN A 125 -7.26 -56.12 152.63
N ASN A 126 -6.63 -55.14 153.26
CA ASN A 126 -5.79 -55.35 154.45
C ASN A 126 -6.58 -55.36 155.76
N CYS A 127 -7.59 -54.48 155.88
CA CYS A 127 -8.41 -54.37 157.08
C CYS A 127 -9.47 -55.47 157.17
N GLY A 128 -10.10 -55.82 156.05
CA GLY A 128 -11.21 -56.76 156.01
C GLY A 128 -10.91 -58.16 156.54
N PRO A 129 -9.81 -58.83 156.15
CA PRO A 129 -9.47 -60.15 156.67
C PRO A 129 -9.18 -60.15 158.18
N ARG A 130 -8.57 -59.07 158.68
CA ARG A 130 -8.34 -58.87 160.13
C ARG A 130 -9.64 -58.70 160.89
N LEU A 131 -10.60 -57.97 160.32
CA LEU A 131 -11.95 -57.87 160.87
C LEU A 131 -12.70 -59.20 160.87
N CYS A 132 -12.57 -59.99 159.80
CA CYS A 132 -13.16 -61.31 159.70
C CYS A 132 -12.66 -62.28 160.80
N GLN A 133 -11.40 -62.16 161.24
CA GLN A 133 -10.85 -62.96 162.35
C GLN A 133 -11.36 -62.54 163.73
N LEU A 134 -11.67 -61.26 163.92
CA LEU A 134 -12.16 -60.70 165.19
C LEU A 134 -13.69 -60.82 165.34
N ALA A 135 -14.42 -60.94 164.24
CA ALA A 135 -15.87 -61.09 164.23
C ALA A 135 -16.31 -62.55 164.46
N ALA A 136 -17.17 -62.79 165.46
CA ALA A 136 -17.79 -64.11 165.67
C ALA A 136 -19.17 -64.19 164.99
N GLY A 137 -19.41 -65.26 164.22
CA GLY A 137 -20.70 -65.53 163.55
C GLY A 137 -20.88 -64.84 162.19
N GLU A 138 -22.10 -64.38 161.88
CA GLU A 138 -22.51 -63.88 160.56
C GLU A 138 -21.77 -62.61 160.07
N GLY A 139 -21.17 -61.83 160.98
CA GLY A 139 -20.49 -60.56 160.63
C GLY A 139 -19.28 -60.73 159.70
N SER A 140 -18.59 -61.87 159.76
CA SER A 140 -17.41 -62.16 158.91
C SER A 140 -17.80 -62.32 157.43
N VAL A 141 -18.94 -62.99 157.16
CA VAL A 141 -19.44 -63.24 155.79
C VAL A 141 -19.88 -61.95 155.09
N VAL A 142 -20.41 -60.98 155.84
CA VAL A 142 -20.83 -59.68 155.28
C VAL A 142 -19.61 -58.86 154.81
N ILE A 143 -18.56 -58.83 155.62
CA ILE A 143 -17.31 -58.11 155.31
C ILE A 143 -16.64 -58.72 154.08
N GLU A 144 -16.55 -60.04 154.01
CA GLU A 144 -15.97 -60.75 152.87
C GLU A 144 -16.76 -60.50 151.57
N ASN A 145 -18.10 -60.50 151.63
CA ASN A 145 -18.93 -60.15 150.48
C ASN A 145 -18.74 -58.70 150.01
N GLN A 146 -18.59 -57.75 150.94
CA GLN A 146 -18.36 -56.35 150.57
C GLN A 146 -16.98 -56.16 149.91
N MET A 147 -15.94 -56.81 150.44
CA MET A 147 -14.61 -56.83 149.82
C MET A 147 -14.67 -57.40 148.40
N CYS A 148 -15.32 -58.56 148.23
CA CYS A 148 -15.41 -59.21 146.93
C CYS A 148 -16.12 -58.31 145.90
N ARG A 149 -17.24 -57.68 146.30
CA ARG A 149 -17.98 -56.74 145.44
C ARG A 149 -17.15 -55.51 145.08
N ALA A 150 -16.45 -54.92 146.05
CA ALA A 150 -15.58 -53.76 145.83
C ALA A 150 -14.46 -54.08 144.82
N ASN A 151 -13.77 -55.22 144.98
CA ASN A 151 -12.72 -55.66 144.06
C ASN A 151 -13.27 -55.91 142.64
N GLN A 152 -14.38 -56.64 142.52
CA GLN A 152 -14.97 -56.93 141.20
C GLN A 152 -15.46 -55.67 140.49
N ARG A 153 -16.04 -54.72 141.21
CA ARG A 153 -16.56 -53.48 140.63
C ARG A 153 -15.41 -52.57 140.18
N PHE A 154 -14.36 -52.46 141.00
CA PHE A 154 -13.15 -51.71 140.65
C PHE A 154 -12.45 -52.24 139.39
N GLU A 155 -12.29 -53.56 139.27
CA GLU A 155 -11.63 -54.15 138.11
C GLU A 155 -12.42 -53.91 136.82
N LYS A 156 -13.76 -54.05 136.87
CA LYS A 156 -14.64 -53.79 135.71
C LYS A 156 -14.59 -52.33 135.25
N VAL A 157 -14.62 -51.38 136.19
CA VAL A 157 -14.57 -49.94 135.85
C VAL A 157 -13.19 -49.59 135.30
N SER A 158 -12.12 -50.09 135.90
CA SER A 158 -10.75 -49.86 135.42
C SER A 158 -10.53 -50.41 134.01
N GLU A 159 -11.01 -51.63 133.71
CA GLU A 159 -10.93 -52.23 132.38
C GLU A 159 -11.75 -51.44 131.34
N GLN A 160 -12.93 -50.92 131.72
CA GLN A 160 -13.75 -50.09 130.85
C GLN A 160 -13.08 -48.75 130.53
N ILE A 161 -12.47 -48.11 131.52
CA ILE A 161 -11.72 -46.85 131.34
C ILE A 161 -10.57 -47.08 130.34
N GLN A 162 -9.74 -48.11 130.56
CA GLN A 162 -8.61 -48.43 129.69
C GLN A 162 -9.03 -48.75 128.24
N ARG A 163 -10.05 -49.59 128.05
CA ARG A 163 -10.57 -49.92 126.70
C ARG A 163 -11.10 -48.69 125.96
N LYS A 164 -11.77 -47.78 126.68
CA LYS A 164 -12.30 -46.55 126.09
C LYS A 164 -11.16 -45.59 125.74
N ALA A 165 -10.12 -45.50 126.56
CA ALA A 165 -8.92 -44.70 126.29
C ALA A 165 -8.19 -45.17 125.03
N GLU A 166 -7.93 -46.46 124.91
CA GLU A 166 -7.25 -47.06 123.74
C GLU A 166 -8.05 -46.84 122.45
N ARG A 167 -9.39 -46.96 122.51
CA ARG A 167 -10.28 -46.70 121.37
C ARG A 167 -10.27 -45.23 120.95
N ILE A 168 -10.31 -44.29 121.90
CA ILE A 168 -10.25 -42.85 121.63
C ILE A 168 -8.89 -42.48 121.01
N GLN A 169 -7.79 -43.03 121.54
CA GLN A 169 -6.45 -42.79 121.02
C GLN A 169 -6.28 -43.28 119.57
N LEU A 170 -6.72 -44.50 119.26
CA LEU A 170 -6.70 -45.04 117.90
C LEU A 170 -7.55 -44.20 116.91
N THR A 171 -8.65 -43.63 117.40
CA THR A 171 -9.53 -42.78 116.58
C THR A 171 -8.90 -41.41 116.32
N LEU A 172 -8.25 -40.81 117.32
CA LEU A 172 -7.47 -39.58 117.16
C LEU A 172 -6.27 -39.75 116.24
N GLN A 173 -5.54 -40.87 116.35
CA GLN A 173 -4.42 -41.14 115.43
C GLN A 173 -4.90 -41.17 113.98
N ARG A 174 -5.98 -41.91 113.69
CA ARG A 174 -6.59 -41.93 112.34
C ARG A 174 -7.10 -40.56 111.88
N LYS A 175 -7.61 -39.74 112.80
CA LYS A 175 -8.04 -38.35 112.53
C LYS A 175 -6.87 -37.53 111.99
N TYR A 176 -5.73 -37.55 112.68
CA TYR A 176 -4.53 -36.79 112.30
C TYR A 176 -3.87 -37.33 111.03
N ASP A 177 -3.80 -38.65 110.86
CA ASP A 177 -3.23 -39.28 109.65
C ASP A 177 -4.00 -38.82 108.39
N VAL A 178 -5.34 -38.83 108.43
CA VAL A 178 -6.16 -38.39 107.29
C VAL A 178 -6.05 -36.89 107.01
N ILE A 179 -5.91 -36.06 108.05
CA ILE A 179 -5.68 -34.61 107.87
C ILE A 179 -4.32 -34.37 107.20
N SER A 180 -3.27 -35.07 107.67
CA SER A 180 -1.93 -34.98 107.08
C SER A 180 -1.93 -35.40 105.62
N ASP A 181 -2.60 -36.51 105.28
CA ASP A 181 -2.73 -37.00 103.91
C ASP A 181 -3.50 -36.01 103.00
N MET A 182 -4.52 -35.33 103.54
CA MET A 182 -5.25 -34.29 102.80
C MET A 182 -4.39 -33.05 102.52
N ASP A 183 -3.54 -32.66 103.47
CA ASP A 183 -2.65 -31.51 103.34
C ASP A 183 -1.50 -31.78 102.37
N GLU A 184 -0.88 -32.97 102.43
CA GLU A 184 0.14 -33.41 101.46
C GLU A 184 -0.40 -33.37 100.03
N LEU A 185 -1.62 -33.90 99.81
CA LEU A 185 -2.23 -33.86 98.48
C LEU A 185 -2.60 -32.45 98.06
N SER A 186 -3.11 -31.62 98.97
CA SER A 186 -3.46 -30.23 98.66
C SER A 186 -2.23 -29.42 98.22
N GLU A 187 -1.10 -29.60 98.91
CA GLU A 187 0.19 -29.00 98.53
C GLU A 187 0.64 -29.49 97.16
N TRP A 188 0.57 -30.81 96.90
CA TRP A 188 0.92 -31.36 95.60
C TRP A 188 0.05 -30.79 94.45
N PHE A 189 -1.26 -30.65 94.65
CA PHE A 189 -2.13 -30.06 93.63
C PHE A 189 -1.84 -28.57 93.43
N GLN A 190 -1.61 -27.80 94.48
CA GLN A 190 -1.25 -26.37 94.36
C GLN A 190 0.09 -26.19 93.63
N ASP A 191 1.10 -26.98 93.96
CA ASP A 191 2.40 -26.97 93.28
C ASP A 191 2.27 -27.36 91.81
N THR A 192 1.42 -28.33 91.51
CA THR A 192 1.17 -28.79 90.14
C THR A 192 0.39 -27.74 89.34
N GLU A 193 -0.63 -27.11 89.94
CA GLU A 193 -1.37 -25.98 89.38
C GLU A 193 -0.40 -24.85 89.00
N LYS A 194 0.47 -24.48 89.95
CA LYS A 194 1.49 -23.45 89.74
C LYS A 194 2.46 -23.83 88.64
N LYS A 195 2.97 -25.08 88.62
CA LYS A 195 3.85 -25.55 87.54
C LYS A 195 3.19 -25.43 86.17
N ILE A 196 1.92 -25.80 86.03
CA ILE A 196 1.20 -25.72 84.74
C ILE A 196 1.01 -24.27 84.29
N ILE A 197 0.71 -23.36 85.23
CA ILE A 197 0.52 -21.93 84.96
C ILE A 197 1.85 -21.25 84.60
N ASP A 198 2.93 -21.57 85.33
CA ASP A 198 4.26 -21.00 85.14
C ASP A 198 4.98 -21.58 83.91
N THR A 199 4.49 -22.70 83.34
CA THR A 199 5.08 -23.27 82.13
C THR A 199 4.82 -22.36 80.94
N GLU A 200 5.89 -21.98 80.23
CA GLU A 200 5.80 -21.17 79.01
C GLU A 200 4.80 -21.75 77.98
N GLY A 201 4.29 -20.84 77.15
CA GLY A 201 3.31 -21.15 76.10
C GLY A 201 3.83 -22.11 75.03
N LEU A 202 2.96 -22.55 74.13
CA LEU A 202 3.31 -23.56 73.13
C LEU A 202 4.27 -23.01 72.07
N THR A 203 5.31 -23.78 71.74
CA THR A 203 6.27 -23.48 70.66
C THR A 203 5.68 -23.79 69.29
N SER A 204 6.21 -23.24 68.19
CA SER A 204 5.83 -23.69 66.84
C SER A 204 6.61 -24.92 66.37
N GLU A 205 7.77 -25.22 66.99
CA GLU A 205 8.66 -26.29 66.53
C GLU A 205 8.12 -27.70 66.80
N PRO A 206 8.04 -28.59 65.77
CA PRO A 206 7.47 -29.94 65.93
C PRO A 206 8.18 -30.82 66.96
N LYS A 207 9.52 -30.76 67.01
CA LYS A 207 10.32 -31.59 67.93
C LYS A 207 10.10 -31.16 69.38
N SER A 208 10.12 -29.85 69.62
CA SER A 208 9.91 -29.23 70.93
C SER A 208 8.48 -29.51 71.44
N LEU A 209 7.46 -29.35 70.60
CA LEU A 209 6.07 -29.73 70.92
C LEU A 209 5.90 -31.23 71.25
N THR A 210 6.63 -32.12 70.55
CA THR A 210 6.58 -33.57 70.81
C THR A 210 7.15 -33.90 72.20
N ILE A 211 8.22 -33.22 72.61
CA ILE A 211 8.81 -33.38 73.95
C ILE A 211 7.81 -32.89 75.01
N LEU A 212 7.26 -31.69 74.84
CA LEU A 212 6.26 -31.11 75.75
C LEU A 212 5.00 -31.99 75.87
N LEU A 213 4.52 -32.59 74.76
CA LEU A 213 3.39 -33.52 74.78
C LEU A 213 3.70 -34.77 75.61
N LYS A 214 4.93 -35.31 75.51
CA LYS A 214 5.35 -36.47 76.29
C LYS A 214 5.42 -36.15 77.79
N GLU A 215 5.98 -34.99 78.15
CA GLU A 215 6.04 -34.51 79.53
C GLU A 215 4.64 -34.28 80.11
N GLN A 216 3.75 -33.63 79.35
CA GLN A 216 2.36 -33.41 79.76
C GLN A 216 1.59 -34.73 79.94
N LYS A 217 1.82 -35.75 79.10
CA LYS A 217 1.22 -37.08 79.27
C LYS A 217 1.68 -37.75 80.56
N SER A 218 2.97 -37.66 80.88
CA SER A 218 3.50 -38.15 82.16
C SER A 218 2.84 -37.45 83.35
N LEU A 219 2.67 -36.13 83.29
CA LEU A 219 2.00 -35.36 84.35
C LEU A 219 0.52 -35.75 84.50
N CYS A 220 -0.18 -36.04 83.40
CA CYS A 220 -1.56 -36.54 83.42
C CYS A 220 -1.67 -37.94 84.05
N ASP A 221 -0.69 -38.81 83.83
CA ASP A 221 -0.62 -40.13 84.46
C ASP A 221 -0.43 -40.00 85.98
N ASP A 222 0.50 -39.15 86.42
CA ASP A 222 0.73 -38.83 87.83
C ASP A 222 -0.54 -38.24 88.47
N LEU A 223 -1.19 -37.29 87.80
CA LEU A 223 -2.45 -36.69 88.21
C LEU A 223 -3.55 -37.74 88.41
N ASN A 224 -3.70 -38.69 87.49
CA ASN A 224 -4.67 -39.77 87.63
C ASN A 224 -4.37 -40.63 88.87
N GLY A 225 -3.10 -40.90 89.15
CA GLY A 225 -2.66 -41.55 90.38
C GLY A 225 -3.08 -40.79 91.64
N GLN A 226 -2.82 -39.48 91.68
CA GLN A 226 -3.21 -38.63 92.82
C GLN A 226 -4.72 -38.47 92.95
N LYS A 227 -5.49 -38.41 91.86
CA LYS A 227 -6.97 -38.39 91.88
C LYS A 227 -7.56 -39.66 92.49
N ASN A 228 -6.93 -40.81 92.28
CA ASN A 228 -7.31 -42.04 92.96
C ASN A 228 -7.04 -41.95 94.46
N ARG A 229 -5.86 -41.45 94.88
CA ARG A 229 -5.56 -41.18 96.30
C ARG A 229 -6.56 -40.22 96.94
N VAL A 230 -6.94 -39.12 96.26
CA VAL A 230 -7.99 -38.19 96.71
C VAL A 230 -9.30 -38.93 96.96
N ARG A 231 -9.73 -39.81 96.05
CA ARG A 231 -10.97 -40.59 96.21
C ARG A 231 -10.92 -41.50 97.44
N ASP A 232 -9.78 -42.15 97.67
CA ASP A 232 -9.58 -43.08 98.79
C ASP A 232 -9.54 -42.34 100.13
N ILE A 233 -8.80 -41.24 100.22
CA ILE A 233 -8.72 -40.37 101.41
C ILE A 233 -10.08 -39.75 101.71
N ILE A 234 -10.83 -39.31 100.69
CA ILE A 234 -12.21 -38.82 100.85
C ILE A 234 -13.12 -39.90 101.43
N THR A 235 -12.97 -41.15 100.98
CA THR A 235 -13.77 -42.28 101.49
C THR A 235 -13.44 -42.57 102.95
N THR A 236 -12.16 -42.56 103.30
CA THR A 236 -11.66 -42.75 104.67
C THR A 236 -12.11 -41.61 105.59
N ALA A 237 -12.00 -40.36 105.15
CA ALA A 237 -12.47 -39.18 105.88
C ALA A 237 -13.98 -39.22 106.11
N LYS A 238 -14.79 -39.55 105.09
CA LYS A 238 -16.24 -39.74 105.24
C LYS A 238 -16.59 -40.82 106.26
N LYS A 239 -15.79 -41.89 106.35
CA LYS A 239 -15.98 -42.95 107.35
C LYS A 239 -15.69 -42.44 108.76
N LEU A 240 -14.56 -41.75 108.98
CA LEU A 240 -14.21 -41.14 110.26
C LEU A 240 -15.22 -40.09 110.71
N MET A 241 -15.74 -39.29 109.77
CA MET A 241 -16.80 -38.31 110.02
C MET A 241 -18.07 -38.97 110.60
N ARG A 242 -18.48 -40.14 110.11
CA ARG A 242 -19.64 -40.87 110.67
C ARG A 242 -19.43 -41.35 112.11
N GLU A 243 -18.18 -41.44 112.56
CA GLU A 243 -17.76 -41.92 113.88
C GLU A 243 -17.39 -40.77 114.84
N SER A 244 -17.53 -39.50 114.42
CA SER A 244 -17.02 -38.31 115.14
C SER A 244 -18.13 -37.31 115.55
N SER A 245 -17.76 -36.29 116.33
CA SER A 245 -18.66 -35.24 116.84
C SER A 245 -19.00 -34.15 115.81
N SER A 246 -19.98 -33.28 116.08
CA SER A 246 -20.50 -32.33 115.07
C SER A 246 -19.54 -31.21 114.65
N GLU A 247 -18.63 -30.75 115.52
CA GLU A 247 -17.63 -29.74 115.15
C GLU A 247 -16.52 -30.32 114.28
N ASP A 248 -16.09 -31.56 114.57
CA ASP A 248 -15.12 -32.30 113.74
C ASP A 248 -15.65 -32.48 112.30
N LEU A 249 -16.97 -32.68 112.13
CA LEU A 249 -17.61 -32.79 110.82
C LEU A 249 -17.39 -31.55 109.93
N SER A 250 -17.44 -30.34 110.48
CA SER A 250 -17.33 -29.12 109.68
C SER A 250 -15.91 -28.94 109.14
N PHE A 251 -14.90 -29.10 110.00
CA PHE A 251 -13.49 -28.95 109.62
C PHE A 251 -13.06 -29.97 108.56
N PHE A 252 -13.43 -31.25 108.74
CA PHE A 252 -13.15 -32.30 107.76
C PHE A 252 -13.84 -32.04 106.42
N HIS A 253 -15.06 -31.52 106.43
CA HIS A 253 -15.81 -31.21 105.22
C HIS A 253 -15.14 -30.07 104.43
N GLU A 254 -14.68 -29.02 105.09
CA GLU A 254 -14.01 -27.87 104.45
C GLU A 254 -12.68 -28.27 103.79
N LYS A 255 -11.84 -29.03 104.50
CA LYS A 255 -10.58 -29.59 103.95
C LYS A 255 -10.84 -30.51 102.76
N MET A 256 -11.87 -31.36 102.86
CA MET A 256 -12.29 -32.24 101.76
C MET A 256 -12.73 -31.48 100.50
N GLU A 257 -13.55 -30.42 100.64
CA GLU A 257 -14.01 -29.64 99.49
C GLU A 257 -12.87 -28.82 98.85
N THR A 258 -11.98 -28.28 99.68
CA THR A 258 -10.76 -27.59 99.20
C THR A 258 -9.90 -28.52 98.35
N LEU A 259 -9.62 -29.73 98.83
CA LEU A 259 -8.84 -30.74 98.09
C LEU A 259 -9.52 -31.15 96.77
N LYS A 260 -10.86 -31.32 96.76
CA LYS A 260 -11.61 -31.60 95.53
C LYS A 260 -11.50 -30.46 94.51
N THR A 261 -11.55 -29.21 94.99
CA THR A 261 -11.46 -28.03 94.14
C THR A 261 -10.09 -27.96 93.46
N TYR A 262 -9.00 -28.08 94.22
CA TYR A 262 -7.65 -28.15 93.66
C TYR A 262 -7.47 -29.31 92.68
N SER A 263 -7.98 -30.49 93.03
CA SER A 263 -7.91 -31.67 92.15
C SER A 263 -8.65 -31.49 90.83
N ASN A 264 -9.80 -30.83 90.84
CA ASN A 264 -10.58 -30.54 89.64
C ASN A 264 -9.92 -29.45 88.78
N ASN A 265 -9.44 -28.36 89.39
CA ASN A 265 -8.79 -27.26 88.68
C ASN A 265 -7.54 -27.74 87.92
N VAL A 266 -6.64 -28.44 88.61
CA VAL A 266 -5.45 -29.04 87.98
C VAL A 266 -5.84 -30.01 86.86
N SER A 267 -6.92 -30.77 87.04
CA SER A 267 -7.40 -31.68 86.01
C SER A 267 -7.94 -30.98 84.76
N ILE A 268 -8.59 -29.83 84.90
CA ILE A 268 -9.05 -29.03 83.76
C ILE A 268 -7.85 -28.43 83.04
N LEU A 269 -6.94 -27.78 83.77
CA LEU A 269 -5.73 -27.15 83.21
C LEU A 269 -4.84 -28.16 82.49
N CYS A 270 -4.63 -29.36 83.08
CA CYS A 270 -3.88 -30.43 82.42
C CYS A 270 -4.52 -30.91 81.13
N GLN A 271 -5.85 -31.04 81.11
CA GLN A 271 -6.60 -31.54 79.96
C GLN A 271 -6.64 -30.51 78.81
N GLU A 272 -6.80 -29.24 79.14
CA GLU A 272 -6.76 -28.13 78.18
C GLU A 272 -5.36 -28.04 77.53
N ARG A 273 -4.30 -28.07 78.33
CA ARG A 273 -2.91 -28.06 77.83
C ARG A 273 -2.60 -29.31 77.00
N LEU A 274 -3.06 -30.49 77.43
CA LEU A 274 -2.91 -31.73 76.66
C LEU A 274 -3.60 -31.65 75.30
N SER A 275 -4.85 -31.18 75.26
CA SER A 275 -5.61 -31.04 74.01
C SER A 275 -4.95 -30.06 73.05
N ALA A 276 -4.44 -28.93 73.56
CA ALA A 276 -3.71 -27.96 72.76
C ALA A 276 -2.41 -28.55 72.17
N LEU A 277 -1.64 -29.30 72.96
CA LEU A 277 -0.44 -30.00 72.47
C LEU A 277 -0.76 -31.08 71.43
N GLU A 278 -1.81 -31.89 71.64
CA GLU A 278 -2.23 -32.93 70.70
C GLU A 278 -2.72 -32.35 69.36
N GLN A 279 -3.26 -31.14 69.35
CA GLN A 279 -3.61 -30.41 68.13
C GLN A 279 -2.41 -29.72 67.48
N ALA A 280 -1.53 -29.09 68.28
CA ALA A 280 -0.40 -28.32 67.78
C ALA A 280 0.67 -29.18 67.08
N VAL A 281 0.98 -30.38 67.60
CA VAL A 281 2.00 -31.27 67.01
C VAL A 281 1.76 -31.59 65.52
N PRO A 282 0.60 -32.14 65.11
CA PRO A 282 0.37 -32.44 63.70
C PRO A 282 0.26 -31.18 62.83
N LEU A 283 -0.28 -30.08 63.37
CA LEU A 283 -0.33 -28.80 62.66
C LEU A 283 1.07 -28.26 62.37
N ALA A 284 1.97 -28.30 63.35
CA ALA A 284 3.37 -27.90 63.19
C ALA A 284 4.11 -28.78 62.18
N GLN A 285 3.97 -30.11 62.27
CA GLN A 285 4.58 -31.02 61.29
C GLN A 285 4.12 -30.69 59.87
N HIS A 286 2.80 -30.63 59.65
CA HIS A 286 2.26 -30.33 58.33
C HIS A 286 2.59 -28.93 57.84
N PHE A 287 2.67 -27.94 58.72
CA PHE A 287 3.08 -26.58 58.36
C PHE A 287 4.52 -26.56 57.83
N TYR A 288 5.48 -27.08 58.60
CA TYR A 288 6.90 -27.05 58.19
C TYR A 288 7.21 -27.98 57.00
N GLU A 289 6.53 -29.13 56.89
CA GLU A 289 6.60 -29.99 55.69
C GLU A 289 6.10 -29.23 54.45
N THR A 290 4.91 -28.63 54.55
CA THR A 290 4.32 -27.89 53.42
C THR A 290 5.15 -26.65 53.07
N HIS A 291 5.73 -25.95 54.06
CA HIS A 291 6.65 -24.84 53.84
C HIS A 291 7.92 -25.29 53.10
N SER A 292 8.52 -26.41 53.50
CA SER A 292 9.70 -26.96 52.85
C SER A 292 9.42 -27.37 51.40
N ASP A 293 8.33 -28.10 51.17
CA ASP A 293 7.93 -28.54 49.82
C ASP A 293 7.62 -27.35 48.90
N LEU A 294 6.88 -26.36 49.41
CA LEU A 294 6.55 -25.14 48.68
C LEU A 294 7.79 -24.30 48.41
N GLY A 295 8.69 -24.16 49.38
CA GLY A 295 9.94 -23.40 49.25
C GLY A 295 10.84 -23.97 48.17
N GLN A 296 11.03 -25.29 48.15
CA GLN A 296 11.82 -25.97 47.10
C GLN A 296 11.22 -25.75 45.71
N TRP A 297 9.89 -25.92 45.58
CA TRP A 297 9.22 -25.69 44.31
C TRP A 297 9.30 -24.21 43.88
N LEU A 298 9.14 -23.26 44.81
CA LEU A 298 9.31 -21.84 44.52
C LEU A 298 10.72 -21.54 44.02
N ASP A 299 11.77 -22.08 44.64
CA ASP A 299 13.16 -21.88 44.19
C ASP A 299 13.37 -22.36 42.74
N GLU A 300 12.83 -23.53 42.40
CA GLU A 300 12.95 -24.12 41.06
C GLU A 300 12.23 -23.28 39.99
N VAL A 301 10.97 -22.90 40.24
CA VAL A 301 10.15 -22.17 39.26
C VAL A 301 10.54 -20.69 39.18
N GLU A 302 10.97 -20.06 40.28
CA GLU A 302 11.56 -18.72 40.27
C GLU A 302 12.84 -18.70 39.41
N GLY A 303 13.71 -19.70 39.56
CA GLY A 303 14.90 -19.83 38.71
C GLY A 303 14.57 -20.01 37.22
N GLU A 304 13.54 -20.79 36.89
CA GLU A 304 13.06 -20.89 35.51
C GLU A 304 12.44 -19.59 34.98
N ALA A 305 11.73 -18.86 35.82
CA ALA A 305 11.13 -17.57 35.48
C ALA A 305 12.18 -16.48 35.24
N GLU A 306 13.30 -16.50 35.97
CA GLU A 306 14.44 -15.59 35.74
C GLU A 306 15.13 -15.80 34.38
N LEU A 307 15.08 -17.03 33.85
CA LEU A 307 15.62 -17.37 32.54
C LEU A 307 14.67 -17.02 31.38
N LEU A 308 13.49 -16.45 31.66
CA LEU A 308 12.58 -15.98 30.63
C LEU A 308 13.19 -14.78 29.89
N GLU A 309 13.58 -15.04 28.64
CA GLU A 309 14.11 -14.02 27.74
C GLU A 309 13.04 -12.99 27.35
N ALA A 310 13.49 -11.82 26.88
CA ALA A 310 12.60 -10.84 26.29
C ALA A 310 11.83 -11.43 25.08
N PRO A 311 10.63 -10.89 24.74
CA PRO A 311 9.87 -11.36 23.59
C PRO A 311 10.73 -11.39 22.33
N ALA A 312 10.78 -12.55 21.67
CA ALA A 312 11.50 -12.72 20.42
C ALA A 312 10.89 -11.86 19.30
N LEU A 313 11.62 -11.65 18.20
CA LEU A 313 11.12 -10.83 17.09
C LEU A 313 10.21 -11.58 16.13
N ASN A 314 10.36 -12.91 16.06
CA ASN A 314 9.65 -13.73 15.11
C ASN A 314 8.47 -14.45 15.76
N SER A 315 7.38 -14.58 15.01
CA SER A 315 6.11 -15.15 15.50
C SER A 315 6.22 -16.60 15.96
N VAL A 316 7.14 -17.39 15.39
CA VAL A 316 7.37 -18.80 15.76
C VAL A 316 8.09 -18.89 17.11
N GLN A 317 9.10 -18.06 17.33
CA GLN A 317 9.83 -18.00 18.59
C GLN A 317 8.99 -17.39 19.72
N ILE A 318 8.21 -16.34 19.44
CA ILE A 318 7.26 -15.78 20.42
C ILE A 318 6.25 -16.83 20.87
N LYS A 319 5.70 -17.64 19.93
CA LYS A 319 4.81 -18.75 20.29
C LYS A 319 5.50 -19.80 21.17
N LYS A 320 6.76 -20.14 20.87
CA LYS A 320 7.54 -21.07 21.71
C LYS A 320 7.77 -20.50 23.13
N GLN A 321 8.02 -19.20 23.25
CA GLN A 321 8.12 -18.52 24.56
C GLN A 321 6.76 -18.49 25.28
N GLN A 322 5.64 -18.29 24.56
CA GLN A 322 4.28 -18.38 25.14
C GLN A 322 3.98 -19.76 25.68
N ASP A 323 4.31 -20.82 24.94
CA ASP A 323 4.11 -22.20 25.39
C ASP A 323 4.89 -22.46 26.71
N ARG A 324 6.16 -22.03 26.78
CA ARG A 324 6.97 -22.16 28.00
C ARG A 324 6.39 -21.36 29.18
N ASN A 325 5.98 -20.11 28.95
CA ASN A 325 5.39 -19.27 30.00
C ASN A 325 4.02 -19.82 30.47
N LYS A 326 3.28 -20.45 29.56
CA LYS A 326 2.03 -21.16 29.86
C LYS A 326 2.28 -22.39 30.73
N ASP A 327 3.31 -23.18 30.44
CA ASP A 327 3.68 -24.35 31.26
C ASP A 327 4.07 -23.92 32.69
N LEU A 328 4.87 -22.85 32.83
CA LEU A 328 5.20 -22.28 34.15
C LEU A 328 3.96 -21.74 34.88
N SER A 329 3.09 -21.03 34.17
CA SER A 329 1.82 -20.53 34.74
C SER A 329 0.90 -21.66 35.19
N GLN A 330 0.87 -22.77 34.45
CA GLN A 330 0.14 -23.97 34.84
C GLN A 330 0.74 -24.60 36.10
N SER A 331 2.07 -24.72 36.19
CA SER A 331 2.77 -25.20 37.40
C SER A 331 2.41 -24.36 38.63
N VAL A 332 2.39 -23.02 38.51
CA VAL A 332 1.96 -22.09 39.57
C VAL A 332 0.51 -22.33 39.99
N GLN A 333 -0.37 -22.64 39.05
CA GLN A 333 -1.76 -22.94 39.34
C GLN A 333 -1.93 -24.30 40.05
N GLU A 334 -1.17 -25.32 39.64
CA GLU A 334 -1.19 -26.67 40.22
C GLU A 334 -0.67 -26.69 41.67
N HIS A 335 0.22 -25.76 42.05
CA HIS A 335 0.78 -25.66 43.41
C HIS A 335 -0.01 -24.73 44.33
N LYS A 336 -1.06 -24.05 43.85
CA LYS A 336 -1.97 -23.25 44.68
C LYS A 336 -2.54 -24.00 45.90
N PRO A 337 -2.94 -25.28 45.81
CA PRO A 337 -3.42 -26.04 46.96
C PRO A 337 -2.39 -26.17 48.09
N LEU A 338 -1.08 -26.18 47.78
CA LEU A 338 -0.03 -26.22 48.80
C LEU A 338 0.05 -24.89 49.56
N VAL A 339 -0.05 -23.75 48.86
CA VAL A 339 -0.15 -22.42 49.48
C VAL A 339 -1.39 -22.31 50.37
N ASP A 340 -2.55 -22.78 49.87
CA ASP A 340 -3.80 -22.78 50.64
C ASP A 340 -3.70 -23.70 51.88
N LYS A 341 -3.02 -24.85 51.75
CA LYS A 341 -2.74 -25.75 52.87
C LYS A 341 -1.82 -25.11 53.90
N LEU A 342 -0.72 -24.49 53.48
CA LEU A 342 0.22 -23.76 54.34
C LEU A 342 -0.49 -22.67 55.14
N ASN A 343 -1.30 -21.84 54.46
CA ASN A 343 -2.09 -20.79 55.09
C ASN A 343 -3.07 -21.35 56.13
N LYS A 344 -3.73 -22.47 55.82
CA LYS A 344 -4.69 -23.11 56.71
C LYS A 344 -4.01 -23.71 57.95
N THR A 345 -2.91 -24.43 57.78
CA THR A 345 -2.17 -25.04 58.91
C THR A 345 -1.46 -23.98 59.75
N GLY A 346 -0.84 -22.99 59.11
CA GLY A 346 -0.18 -21.87 59.77
C GLY A 346 -1.14 -21.06 60.62
N SER A 347 -2.27 -20.60 60.04
CA SER A 347 -3.28 -19.83 60.79
C SER A 347 -3.90 -20.60 61.97
N ALA A 348 -4.04 -21.93 61.85
CA ALA A 348 -4.50 -22.76 62.95
C ALA A 348 -3.44 -22.91 64.06
N LEU A 349 -2.17 -23.04 63.69
CA LEU A 349 -1.05 -23.18 64.61
C LEU A 349 -0.75 -21.87 65.37
N THR A 350 -0.79 -20.72 64.69
CA THR A 350 -0.64 -19.39 65.30
C THR A 350 -1.62 -19.17 66.46
N LYS A 351 -2.84 -19.72 66.39
CA LYS A 351 -3.84 -19.58 67.47
C LYS A 351 -3.52 -20.42 68.72
N LEU A 352 -2.65 -21.40 68.62
CA LEU A 352 -2.28 -22.31 69.71
C LEU A 352 -0.94 -21.92 70.35
N CYS A 353 -0.06 -21.26 69.60
CA CYS A 353 1.26 -20.84 70.06
C CYS A 353 1.22 -19.56 70.90
N ASN A 354 2.33 -19.24 71.57
CA ASN A 354 2.52 -17.92 72.18
C ASN A 354 2.74 -16.83 71.11
N ASP A 355 2.73 -15.56 71.53
CA ASP A 355 2.80 -14.41 70.61
C ASP A 355 4.11 -14.37 69.82
N ASP A 356 5.24 -14.70 70.43
CA ASP A 356 6.56 -14.68 69.78
C ASP A 356 6.66 -15.73 68.66
N GLU A 357 6.17 -16.93 68.91
CA GLU A 357 6.16 -18.03 67.94
C GLU A 357 5.11 -17.80 66.85
N SER A 358 3.99 -17.18 67.20
CA SER A 358 2.96 -16.71 66.27
C SER A 358 3.53 -15.74 65.24
N ASN A 359 4.32 -14.76 65.69
CA ASN A 359 5.00 -13.81 64.82
C ASN A 359 5.99 -14.52 63.86
N LYS A 360 6.73 -15.52 64.33
CA LYS A 360 7.64 -16.32 63.47
C LYS A 360 6.87 -17.05 62.37
N LEU A 361 5.73 -17.65 62.70
CA LEU A 361 4.87 -18.33 61.73
C LEU A 361 4.28 -17.36 60.70
N GLU A 362 3.86 -16.17 61.13
CA GLU A 362 3.36 -15.12 60.22
C GLU A 362 4.43 -14.65 59.25
N ILE A 363 5.69 -14.47 59.69
CA ILE A 363 6.80 -14.11 58.80
C ILE A 363 7.01 -15.17 57.70
N ILE A 364 6.95 -16.47 58.06
CA ILE A 364 7.08 -17.56 57.09
C ILE A 364 5.91 -17.54 56.10
N LEU A 365 4.68 -17.41 56.59
CA LEU A 365 3.48 -17.32 55.75
C LEU A 365 3.57 -16.13 54.78
N GLU A 366 3.91 -14.95 55.27
CA GLU A 366 4.01 -13.74 54.47
C GLU A 366 5.10 -13.87 53.40
N SER A 367 6.26 -14.43 53.76
CA SER A 367 7.35 -14.71 52.83
C SER A 367 6.92 -15.61 51.66
N ASP A 368 6.36 -16.78 51.95
CA ASP A 368 5.96 -17.75 50.92
C ASP A 368 4.82 -17.23 50.04
N ASN A 369 3.82 -16.56 50.64
CA ASN A 369 2.73 -15.95 49.88
C ASN A 369 3.25 -14.81 49.00
N SER A 370 4.19 -14.00 49.49
CA SER A 370 4.78 -12.90 48.72
C SER A 370 5.53 -13.44 47.50
N ARG A 371 6.38 -14.45 47.70
CA ARG A 371 7.11 -15.16 46.64
C ARG A 371 6.16 -15.73 45.58
N TYR A 372 5.16 -16.50 46.00
CA TYR A 372 4.15 -17.07 45.10
C TYR A 372 3.42 -16.00 44.28
N ASN A 373 2.99 -14.91 44.91
CA ASN A 373 2.29 -13.82 44.23
C ASN A 373 3.20 -13.02 43.28
N ALA A 374 4.47 -12.83 43.65
CA ALA A 374 5.47 -12.19 42.81
C ALA A 374 5.73 -13.00 41.54
N LEU A 375 5.96 -14.31 41.67
CA LEU A 375 6.11 -15.23 40.55
C LEU A 375 4.90 -15.19 39.61
N ARG A 376 3.69 -15.29 40.17
CA ARG A 376 2.43 -15.18 39.41
C ARG A 376 2.31 -13.86 38.66
N LYS A 377 2.80 -12.76 39.24
CA LYS A 377 2.82 -11.44 38.59
C LYS A 377 3.82 -11.40 37.44
N ILE A 378 5.04 -11.89 37.64
CA ILE A 378 6.10 -11.94 36.61
C ILE A 378 5.62 -12.71 35.37
N LEU A 379 5.06 -13.92 35.56
CA LEU A 379 4.58 -14.74 34.44
C LEU A 379 3.42 -14.07 33.67
N ARG A 380 2.55 -13.34 34.38
CA ARG A 380 1.44 -12.59 33.76
C ARG A 380 1.94 -11.38 32.95
N GLU A 381 2.89 -10.63 33.50
CA GLU A 381 3.52 -9.50 32.80
C GLU A 381 4.28 -9.98 31.56
N HIS A 382 5.00 -11.11 31.67
CA HIS A 382 5.68 -11.75 30.55
C HIS A 382 4.68 -12.21 29.47
N GLN A 383 3.56 -12.82 29.87
CA GLN A 383 2.51 -13.23 28.93
C GLN A 383 1.95 -12.04 28.13
N ASN A 384 1.65 -10.93 28.81
CA ASN A 384 1.15 -9.72 28.15
C ASN A 384 2.19 -9.15 27.17
N ALA A 385 3.48 -9.12 27.57
CA ALA A 385 4.56 -8.66 26.70
C ALA A 385 4.71 -9.54 25.45
N LEU A 386 4.57 -10.87 25.57
CA LEU A 386 4.57 -11.80 24.45
C LEU A 386 3.37 -11.59 23.51
N GLU A 387 2.17 -11.32 24.05
CA GLU A 387 0.98 -11.02 23.25
C GLU A 387 1.09 -9.70 22.47
N GLU A 388 1.56 -8.64 23.13
CA GLU A 388 1.83 -7.34 22.50
C GLU A 388 2.88 -7.48 21.38
N ALA A 389 3.96 -8.22 21.64
CA ALA A 389 5.00 -8.48 20.65
C ALA A 389 4.45 -9.28 19.45
N LEU A 390 3.64 -10.32 19.69
CA LEU A 390 3.04 -11.12 18.62
C LEU A 390 2.11 -10.29 17.74
N GLN A 391 1.28 -9.44 18.36
CA GLN A 391 0.38 -8.55 17.65
C GLN A 391 1.15 -7.52 16.82
N ALA A 392 2.21 -6.91 17.39
CA ALA A 392 3.05 -5.95 16.69
C ALA A 392 3.76 -6.59 15.48
N THR A 393 4.36 -7.77 15.64
CA THR A 393 5.02 -8.51 14.55
C THR A 393 4.04 -8.89 13.43
N SER A 394 2.80 -9.27 13.77
CA SER A 394 1.75 -9.56 12.78
C SER A 394 1.37 -8.30 11.99
N GLN A 395 1.02 -7.21 12.69
CA GLN A 395 0.60 -5.96 12.04
C GLN A 395 1.70 -5.36 11.14
N PHE A 396 2.95 -5.46 11.56
CA PHE A 396 4.10 -5.07 10.75
C PHE A 396 4.19 -5.92 9.47
N SER A 397 4.12 -7.24 9.61
CA SER A 397 4.20 -8.16 8.47
C SER A 397 3.08 -7.92 7.46
N ASP A 398 1.84 -7.76 7.92
CA ASP A 398 0.68 -7.49 7.08
C ASP A 398 0.81 -6.16 6.31
N LYS A 399 1.32 -5.11 6.98
CA LYS A 399 1.58 -3.81 6.32
C LYS A 399 2.69 -3.90 5.29
N LEU A 400 3.79 -4.60 5.60
CA LEU A 400 4.91 -4.79 4.67
C LEU A 400 4.46 -5.54 3.41
N GLU A 401 3.73 -6.64 3.59
CA GLU A 401 3.22 -7.46 2.50
C GLU A 401 2.14 -6.72 1.69
N GLY A 402 1.27 -5.97 2.35
CA GLY A 402 0.28 -5.11 1.71
C GLY A 402 0.91 -4.04 0.81
N ILE A 403 1.97 -3.36 1.26
CA ILE A 403 2.71 -2.40 0.42
C ILE A 403 3.42 -3.12 -0.73
N LEU A 404 4.11 -4.24 -0.48
CA LEU A 404 4.78 -5.02 -1.53
C LEU A 404 3.83 -5.45 -2.64
N ASN A 405 2.65 -5.95 -2.29
CA ASN A 405 1.61 -6.35 -3.24
C ASN A 405 1.10 -5.15 -4.04
N ALA A 406 0.84 -4.03 -3.39
CA ALA A 406 0.35 -2.83 -4.08
C ALA A 406 1.40 -2.21 -5.01
N LEU A 407 2.69 -2.19 -4.61
CA LEU A 407 3.78 -1.77 -5.48
C LEU A 407 3.94 -2.72 -6.67
N THR A 408 3.86 -4.04 -6.44
CA THR A 408 3.91 -5.02 -7.53
C THR A 408 2.75 -4.78 -8.52
N SER A 409 1.52 -4.57 -8.03
CA SER A 409 0.37 -4.24 -8.89
C SER A 409 0.57 -2.93 -9.67
N THR A 410 1.21 -1.92 -9.07
CA THR A 410 1.50 -0.64 -9.75
C THR A 410 2.58 -0.81 -10.81
N ALA A 411 3.60 -1.63 -10.53
CA ALA A 411 4.62 -2.02 -11.51
C ALA A 411 3.98 -2.74 -12.70
N ASP A 412 3.07 -3.69 -12.45
CA ASP A 412 2.35 -4.41 -13.49
C ASP A 412 1.46 -3.46 -14.31
N GLN A 413 0.77 -2.51 -13.67
CA GLN A 413 -0.02 -1.49 -14.36
C GLN A 413 0.84 -0.63 -15.29
N LEU A 414 2.02 -0.19 -14.84
CA LEU A 414 2.95 0.60 -15.66
C LEU A 414 3.60 -0.22 -16.77
N HIS A 415 3.91 -1.48 -16.51
CA HIS A 415 4.49 -2.40 -17.50
C HIS A 415 3.49 -2.71 -18.63
N ASN A 416 2.22 -2.91 -18.27
CA ASN A 416 1.13 -3.20 -19.20
C ASN A 416 0.43 -1.93 -19.72
N ALA A 417 0.95 -0.74 -19.42
CA ALA A 417 0.36 0.50 -19.88
C ALA A 417 0.40 0.56 -21.41
N GLU A 418 -0.67 1.07 -22.01
CA GLU A 418 -0.79 1.13 -23.47
C GLU A 418 0.40 1.89 -24.11
N PRO A 419 0.84 1.51 -25.32
CA PRO A 419 1.84 2.26 -26.06
C PRO A 419 1.39 3.73 -26.26
N ILE A 420 2.36 4.64 -26.35
CA ILE A 420 2.10 6.07 -26.55
C ILE A 420 1.35 6.28 -27.86
N SER A 421 0.21 6.97 -27.84
CA SER A 421 -0.56 7.24 -29.08
C SER A 421 0.12 8.30 -29.96
N ALA A 422 -0.25 8.39 -31.23
CA ALA A 422 0.11 9.50 -32.12
C ALA A 422 -0.92 10.64 -32.12
N HIS A 423 -2.05 10.50 -31.42
CA HIS A 423 -3.13 11.48 -31.42
C HIS A 423 -3.14 12.30 -30.12
N PRO A 424 -3.17 13.65 -30.19
CA PRO A 424 -3.08 14.52 -29.01
C PRO A 424 -4.09 14.19 -27.89
N ASP A 425 -5.37 13.99 -28.22
CA ASP A 425 -6.43 13.72 -27.24
C ASP A 425 -6.15 12.43 -26.43
N ARG A 426 -5.69 11.37 -27.10
CA ARG A 426 -5.34 10.10 -26.45
C ARG A 426 -4.08 10.20 -25.61
N ILE A 427 -3.07 10.92 -26.09
CA ILE A 427 -1.84 11.17 -25.30
C ILE A 427 -2.21 11.95 -24.02
N GLN A 428 -3.15 12.90 -24.11
CA GLN A 428 -3.60 13.67 -22.94
C GLN A 428 -4.31 12.80 -21.89
N GLU A 429 -5.13 11.83 -22.32
CA GLU A 429 -5.70 10.79 -21.44
C GLU A 429 -4.61 9.95 -20.77
N GLN A 430 -3.64 9.46 -21.56
CA GLN A 430 -2.50 8.69 -21.05
C GLN A 430 -1.65 9.48 -20.03
N ILE A 431 -1.49 10.80 -20.23
CA ILE A 431 -0.83 11.69 -19.27
C ILE A 431 -1.62 11.78 -17.97
N ASN A 432 -2.94 11.89 -18.03
CA ASN A 432 -3.80 11.97 -16.84
C ASN A 432 -3.74 10.68 -16.02
N ASP A 433 -3.76 9.52 -16.69
CA ASP A 433 -3.60 8.21 -16.03
C ASP A 433 -2.24 8.08 -15.36
N ASN A 434 -1.16 8.47 -16.06
CA ASN A 434 0.19 8.45 -15.47
C ASN A 434 0.34 9.43 -14.30
N LYS A 435 -0.32 10.60 -14.36
CA LYS A 435 -0.39 11.55 -13.22
C LYS A 435 -1.15 10.96 -12.05
N ALA A 436 -2.23 10.21 -12.28
CA ALA A 436 -2.94 9.52 -11.21
C ALA A 436 -2.05 8.47 -10.51
N VAL A 437 -1.23 7.73 -11.27
CA VAL A 437 -0.22 6.82 -10.71
C VAL A 437 0.81 7.58 -9.87
N LEU A 438 1.36 8.70 -10.37
CA LEU A 438 2.31 9.53 -9.62
C LEU A 438 1.71 10.07 -8.30
N GLN A 439 0.46 10.53 -8.32
CA GLN A 439 -0.23 10.99 -7.11
C GLN A 439 -0.47 9.86 -6.10
N ASP A 440 -0.78 8.65 -6.56
CA ASP A 440 -0.95 7.48 -5.68
C ASP A 440 0.39 7.06 -5.05
N LEU A 441 1.50 7.13 -5.82
CA LEU A 441 2.84 6.96 -5.28
C LEU A 441 3.14 8.04 -4.22
N ASP A 442 2.92 9.32 -4.50
CA ASP A 442 3.19 10.38 -3.52
C ASP A 442 2.45 10.15 -2.18
N LYS A 443 1.17 9.76 -2.24
CA LYS A 443 0.36 9.42 -1.05
C LYS A 443 0.94 8.25 -0.25
N ARG A 444 1.57 7.29 -0.91
CA ARG A 444 2.16 6.09 -0.27
C ARG A 444 3.53 6.33 0.36
N THR A 445 4.18 7.46 0.08
CA THR A 445 5.51 7.80 0.61
C THR A 445 5.56 7.73 2.14
N LEU A 446 4.61 8.36 2.82
CA LEU A 446 4.54 8.38 4.29
C LEU A 446 4.34 6.97 4.86
N THR A 447 3.50 6.16 4.21
CA THR A 447 3.22 4.78 4.63
C THR A 447 4.45 3.90 4.48
N LEU A 448 5.22 4.12 3.41
CA LEU A 448 6.45 3.41 3.12
C LEU A 448 7.57 3.75 4.12
N GLU A 449 7.71 5.03 4.48
CA GLU A 449 8.62 5.46 5.54
C GLU A 449 8.23 4.90 6.91
N ALA A 450 6.94 4.85 7.23
CA ALA A 450 6.45 4.25 8.46
C ALA A 450 6.78 2.74 8.55
N VAL A 451 6.62 2.00 7.44
CA VAL A 451 6.98 0.57 7.38
C VAL A 451 8.49 0.37 7.49
N LYS A 452 9.30 1.22 6.84
CA LYS A 452 10.77 1.17 6.99
C LYS A 452 11.21 1.41 8.42
N LYS A 453 10.68 2.45 9.06
CA LYS A 453 10.98 2.76 10.46
C LYS A 453 10.58 1.61 11.40
N ALA A 454 9.40 1.03 11.18
CA ALA A 454 8.95 -0.13 11.96
C ALA A 454 9.87 -1.35 11.74
N ALA A 455 10.36 -1.57 10.51
CA ALA A 455 11.33 -2.61 10.23
C ALA A 455 12.67 -2.34 10.95
N ASP A 456 13.17 -1.11 10.90
CA ASP A 456 14.41 -0.71 11.59
C ASP A 456 14.29 -0.90 13.11
N ASP A 457 13.16 -0.50 13.70
CA ASP A 457 12.89 -0.70 15.13
C ASP A 457 12.87 -2.19 15.52
N VAL A 458 12.31 -3.05 14.66
CA VAL A 458 12.33 -4.52 14.83
C VAL A 458 13.75 -5.06 14.68
N ILE A 459 14.52 -4.60 13.69
CA ILE A 459 15.90 -5.04 13.45
C ILE A 459 16.83 -4.62 14.59
N VAL A 460 16.68 -3.40 15.14
CA VAL A 460 17.50 -2.89 16.26
C VAL A 460 17.24 -3.66 17.55
N LYS A 461 16.00 -4.11 17.76
CA LYS A 461 15.62 -4.92 18.93
C LYS A 461 16.06 -6.38 18.83
N ALA A 462 16.67 -6.80 17.73
CA ALA A 462 17.14 -8.17 17.55
C ALA A 462 18.32 -8.48 18.44
N SER A 463 18.26 -9.62 19.14
CA SER A 463 19.37 -10.14 19.94
C SER A 463 20.60 -10.43 19.07
N THR A 464 20.41 -10.82 17.81
CA THR A 464 21.49 -11.07 16.85
C THR A 464 21.10 -10.66 15.44
N ILE A 465 22.06 -10.11 14.68
CA ILE A 465 21.85 -9.66 13.29
C ILE A 465 21.66 -10.85 12.33
N ASP A 466 22.15 -12.04 12.70
CA ASP A 466 22.15 -13.24 11.86
C ASP A 466 20.86 -14.07 11.93
N GLU A 467 19.87 -13.64 12.74
CA GLU A 467 18.58 -14.30 12.85
C GLU A 467 17.88 -14.44 11.49
N PRO A 468 17.33 -15.63 11.15
CA PRO A 468 16.62 -15.84 9.89
C PRO A 468 15.47 -14.86 9.65
N ALA A 469 14.78 -14.43 10.71
CA ALA A 469 13.69 -13.46 10.63
C ALA A 469 14.18 -12.05 10.26
N VAL A 470 15.30 -11.61 10.84
CA VAL A 470 15.95 -10.33 10.47
C VAL A 470 16.42 -10.37 9.01
N LYS A 471 16.95 -11.51 8.54
CA LYS A 471 17.32 -11.69 7.13
C LYS A 471 16.12 -11.60 6.19
N ASP A 472 15.01 -12.26 6.51
CA ASP A 472 13.77 -12.19 5.70
C ASP A 472 13.22 -10.76 5.61
N ILE A 473 13.18 -10.05 6.74
CA ILE A 473 12.75 -8.64 6.78
C ILE A 473 13.64 -7.77 5.88
N LYS A 474 14.97 -7.93 5.96
CA LYS A 474 15.92 -7.20 5.11
C LYS A 474 15.69 -7.47 3.63
N ILE A 475 15.56 -8.74 3.23
CA ILE A 475 15.30 -9.14 1.84
C ILE A 475 14.00 -8.49 1.32
N LYS A 476 12.94 -8.51 2.12
CA LYS A 476 11.66 -7.88 1.76
C LYS A 476 11.76 -6.35 1.67
N LEU A 477 12.54 -5.73 2.55
CA LEU A 477 12.77 -4.28 2.56
C LEU A 477 13.61 -3.82 1.36
N ASP A 478 14.63 -4.59 0.99
CA ASP A 478 15.43 -4.37 -0.22
C ASP A 478 14.54 -4.48 -1.47
N ARG A 479 13.75 -5.55 -1.58
CA ARG A 479 12.78 -5.70 -2.67
C ARG A 479 11.77 -4.55 -2.73
N LEU A 480 11.30 -4.08 -1.58
CA LEU A 480 10.39 -2.94 -1.48
C LEU A 480 11.06 -1.65 -1.98
N ASN A 481 12.31 -1.39 -1.60
CA ASN A 481 13.10 -0.26 -2.08
C ASN A 481 13.35 -0.30 -3.58
N ASP A 482 13.73 -1.46 -4.10
CA ASP A 482 13.99 -1.67 -5.52
C ASP A 482 12.71 -1.46 -6.33
N LEU A 483 11.58 -2.03 -5.91
CA LEU A 483 10.29 -1.83 -6.56
C LEU A 483 9.87 -0.36 -6.52
N TRP A 484 9.96 0.30 -5.36
CA TRP A 484 9.59 1.70 -5.22
C TRP A 484 10.38 2.60 -6.17
N THR A 485 11.70 2.46 -6.18
CA THR A 485 12.58 3.28 -7.03
C THR A 485 12.38 2.97 -8.52
N THR A 486 12.14 1.71 -8.87
CA THR A 486 11.86 1.28 -10.24
C THR A 486 10.56 1.88 -10.75
N ILE A 487 9.49 1.79 -9.96
CA ILE A 487 8.16 2.32 -10.29
C ILE A 487 8.19 3.85 -10.40
N GLN A 488 8.84 4.54 -9.46
CA GLN A 488 9.03 5.99 -9.54
C GLN A 488 9.74 6.39 -10.84
N LYS A 489 10.88 5.76 -11.14
CA LYS A 489 11.63 6.02 -12.38
C LYS A 489 10.78 5.73 -13.62
N ALA A 490 10.09 4.60 -13.65
CA ALA A 490 9.24 4.20 -14.78
C ALA A 490 8.10 5.20 -15.00
N ALA A 491 7.37 5.59 -13.95
CA ALA A 491 6.27 6.55 -14.03
C ALA A 491 6.74 7.96 -14.45
N HIS A 492 7.87 8.44 -13.93
CA HIS A 492 8.43 9.73 -14.32
C HIS A 492 8.95 9.72 -15.76
N ASN A 493 9.68 8.68 -16.16
CA ASN A 493 10.17 8.54 -17.52
C ASN A 493 9.02 8.44 -18.52
N ARG A 494 7.99 7.65 -18.21
CA ARG A 494 6.78 7.56 -19.04
C ARG A 494 6.07 8.91 -19.14
N GLY A 495 5.94 9.64 -18.03
CA GLY A 495 5.36 10.99 -18.02
C GLY A 495 6.10 11.95 -18.94
N LYS A 496 7.44 11.97 -18.86
CA LYS A 496 8.28 12.79 -19.75
C LYS A 496 8.12 12.40 -21.22
N SER A 497 8.14 11.09 -21.53
CA SER A 497 7.95 10.62 -22.91
C SER A 497 6.58 10.95 -23.47
N LEU A 498 5.52 10.90 -22.65
CA LEU A 498 4.17 11.30 -23.05
C LEU A 498 4.08 12.80 -23.33
N GLU A 499 4.70 13.64 -22.49
CA GLU A 499 4.76 15.10 -22.71
C GLU A 499 5.54 15.46 -23.98
N GLU A 500 6.69 14.82 -24.21
CA GLU A 500 7.47 14.97 -25.45
C GLU A 500 6.68 14.53 -26.69
N ALA A 501 5.96 13.41 -26.60
CA ALA A 501 5.11 12.90 -27.68
C ALA A 501 3.92 13.82 -27.96
N LEU A 502 3.29 14.40 -26.93
CA LEU A 502 2.17 15.34 -27.10
C LEU A 502 2.59 16.55 -27.92
N VAL A 503 3.71 17.18 -27.55
CA VAL A 503 4.26 18.34 -28.28
C VAL A 503 4.58 17.98 -29.73
N ALA A 504 5.16 16.80 -29.98
CA ALA A 504 5.43 16.33 -31.33
C ALA A 504 4.16 16.06 -32.13
N ALA A 505 3.14 15.48 -31.49
CA ALA A 505 1.85 15.17 -32.11
C ALA A 505 1.09 16.44 -32.51
N GLU A 506 0.91 17.38 -31.58
CA GLU A 506 0.26 18.68 -31.85
C GLU A 506 0.95 19.40 -33.01
N LYS A 507 2.28 19.48 -32.97
CA LYS A 507 3.07 20.08 -34.04
C LYS A 507 2.83 19.40 -35.39
N PHE A 508 2.88 18.07 -35.47
CA PHE A 508 2.70 17.35 -36.72
C PHE A 508 1.29 17.56 -37.30
N TRP A 509 0.24 17.42 -36.49
CA TRP A 509 -1.13 17.52 -36.97
C TRP A 509 -1.52 18.95 -37.38
N ASP A 510 -1.01 19.96 -36.66
CA ASP A 510 -1.18 21.37 -37.02
C ASP A 510 -0.46 21.72 -38.33
N GLU A 511 0.82 21.33 -38.45
CA GLU A 511 1.62 21.55 -39.68
C GLU A 511 1.00 20.81 -40.88
N LEU A 512 0.59 19.55 -40.70
CA LEU A 512 -0.05 18.75 -41.76
C LEU A 512 -1.33 19.43 -42.25
N THR A 513 -2.17 19.90 -41.33
CA THR A 513 -3.43 20.58 -41.68
C THR A 513 -3.17 21.88 -42.45
N ALA A 514 -2.20 22.69 -42.00
CA ALA A 514 -1.82 23.94 -42.64
C ALA A 514 -1.25 23.71 -44.05
N VAL A 515 -0.29 22.79 -44.19
CA VAL A 515 0.37 22.49 -45.47
C VAL A 515 -0.61 21.86 -46.47
N MET A 516 -1.43 20.89 -46.05
CA MET A 516 -2.43 20.28 -46.94
C MET A 516 -3.42 21.31 -47.49
N LYS A 517 -3.77 22.33 -46.69
CA LYS A 517 -4.59 23.45 -47.17
C LYS A 517 -3.86 24.28 -48.22
N ALA A 518 -2.61 24.67 -47.96
CA ALA A 518 -1.80 25.44 -48.91
C ALA A 518 -1.59 24.69 -50.24
N LEU A 519 -1.31 23.39 -50.19
CA LEU A 519 -1.18 22.56 -51.38
C LEU A 519 -2.47 22.46 -52.19
N LYS A 520 -3.62 22.38 -51.51
CA LYS A 520 -4.93 22.36 -52.17
C LYS A 520 -5.23 23.70 -52.88
N GLU A 521 -4.85 24.81 -52.27
CA GLU A 521 -4.97 26.14 -52.88
C GLU A 521 -4.06 26.28 -54.10
N LEU A 522 -2.79 25.89 -53.99
CA LEU A 522 -1.84 25.83 -55.12
C LEU A 522 -2.34 24.95 -56.27
N GLN A 523 -2.85 23.75 -55.95
CA GLN A 523 -3.44 22.85 -56.94
C GLN A 523 -4.65 23.51 -57.64
N GLY A 524 -5.48 24.24 -56.88
CA GLY A 524 -6.59 25.02 -57.40
C GLY A 524 -6.12 26.10 -58.38
N ASN A 525 -5.12 26.89 -57.99
CA ASN A 525 -4.54 27.97 -58.80
C ASN A 525 -3.96 27.46 -60.12
N LEU A 526 -3.27 26.31 -60.10
CA LEU A 526 -2.73 25.65 -61.30
C LEU A 526 -3.82 25.13 -62.23
N ASN A 527 -4.89 24.54 -61.69
CA ASN A 527 -6.00 24.00 -62.49
C ASN A 527 -6.87 25.10 -63.12
N CYS A 528 -6.90 26.30 -62.53
CA CYS A 528 -7.63 27.45 -63.06
C CYS A 528 -6.86 28.24 -64.13
N GLN A 529 -5.63 27.84 -64.47
CA GLN A 529 -4.85 28.52 -65.51
C GLN A 529 -5.49 28.32 -66.89
N GLU A 530 -5.63 29.42 -67.64
CA GLU A 530 -6.16 29.41 -69.00
C GLU A 530 -5.25 28.62 -69.98
N PRO A 531 -5.75 28.09 -71.10
CA PRO A 531 -4.92 27.50 -72.14
C PRO A 531 -3.80 28.45 -72.62
N PRO A 532 -2.66 27.93 -73.12
CA PRO A 532 -1.58 28.76 -73.65
C PRO A 532 -2.08 29.71 -74.74
N ALA A 533 -1.71 30.98 -74.66
CA ALA A 533 -2.02 31.96 -75.70
C ALA A 533 -1.19 31.73 -76.99
N VAL A 534 -1.59 32.38 -78.08
CA VAL A 534 -0.88 32.31 -79.38
C VAL A 534 -0.03 33.54 -79.69
N GLU A 535 -0.31 34.66 -79.02
CA GLU A 535 0.45 35.89 -79.14
C GLU A 535 1.61 35.89 -78.14
N PRO A 536 2.86 36.17 -78.57
CA PRO A 536 4.03 36.14 -77.68
C PRO A 536 3.86 37.00 -76.41
N ALA A 537 3.25 38.19 -76.53
CA ALA A 537 3.02 39.07 -75.37
C ALA A 537 2.04 38.48 -74.34
N ALA A 538 1.01 37.77 -74.79
CA ALA A 538 0.03 37.14 -73.91
C ALA A 538 0.62 35.87 -73.25
N VAL A 539 1.44 35.10 -73.98
CA VAL A 539 2.17 33.96 -73.40
C VAL A 539 3.16 34.45 -72.34
N GLN A 540 3.82 35.59 -72.55
CA GLN A 540 4.71 36.20 -71.55
C GLN A 540 3.96 36.57 -70.28
N GLN A 541 2.79 37.20 -70.39
CA GLN A 541 1.96 37.51 -69.22
C GLN A 541 1.54 36.25 -68.45
N GLN A 542 1.17 35.18 -69.16
CA GLN A 542 0.87 33.88 -68.54
C GLN A 542 2.11 33.27 -67.85
N GLN A 543 3.33 33.46 -68.38
CA GLN A 543 4.57 33.06 -67.73
C GLN A 543 4.85 33.88 -66.47
N ASP A 544 4.59 35.18 -66.48
CA ASP A 544 4.77 36.06 -65.32
C ASP A 544 3.82 35.64 -64.17
N VAL A 545 2.55 35.34 -64.46
CA VAL A 545 1.60 34.77 -63.48
C VAL A 545 2.08 33.42 -62.96
N LEU A 546 2.62 32.56 -63.84
CA LEU A 546 3.19 31.28 -63.41
C LEU A 546 4.43 31.46 -62.51
N GLN A 547 5.19 32.55 -62.66
CA GLN A 547 6.29 32.87 -61.72
C GLN A 547 5.78 33.19 -60.31
N GLU A 548 4.62 33.82 -60.15
CA GLU A 548 4.02 34.05 -58.83
C GLU A 548 3.68 32.71 -58.16
N ILE A 549 3.05 31.78 -58.91
CA ILE A 549 2.79 30.42 -58.43
C ILE A 549 4.10 29.67 -58.10
N LYS A 550 5.16 29.88 -58.89
CA LYS A 550 6.49 29.31 -58.60
C LYS A 550 7.04 29.80 -57.26
N GLN A 551 6.85 31.08 -56.95
CA GLN A 551 7.27 31.66 -55.66
C GLN A 551 6.49 31.03 -54.51
N GLU A 552 5.17 30.88 -54.63
CA GLU A 552 4.34 30.21 -53.63
C GLU A 552 4.75 28.75 -53.42
N ILE A 553 5.02 27.99 -54.49
CA ILE A 553 5.55 26.61 -54.40
C ILE A 553 6.90 26.59 -53.67
N THR A 554 7.79 27.55 -53.97
CA THR A 554 9.11 27.66 -53.33
C THR A 554 8.99 27.97 -51.83
N GLN A 555 8.01 28.79 -51.44
CA GLN A 555 7.72 29.11 -50.04
C GLN A 555 7.06 27.95 -49.30
N THR A 556 6.20 27.18 -49.96
CA THR A 556 5.49 26.03 -49.37
C THR A 556 6.40 24.81 -49.19
N LYS A 557 7.42 24.65 -50.05
CA LYS A 557 8.38 23.53 -49.97
C LYS A 557 8.99 23.29 -48.58
N PRO A 558 9.58 24.28 -47.88
CA PRO A 558 10.12 24.07 -46.55
C PRO A 558 9.05 23.65 -45.54
N GLU A 559 7.80 24.09 -45.69
CA GLU A 559 6.70 23.68 -44.80
C GLU A 559 6.35 22.19 -44.98
N VAL A 560 6.35 21.69 -46.22
CA VAL A 560 6.21 20.25 -46.52
C VAL A 560 7.34 19.45 -45.89
N ASP A 561 8.58 19.92 -46.05
CA ASP A 561 9.76 19.22 -45.50
C ASP A 561 9.76 19.26 -43.95
N HIS A 562 9.31 20.35 -43.32
CA HIS A 562 9.12 20.43 -41.87
C HIS A 562 8.02 19.48 -41.38
N CYS A 563 6.87 19.44 -42.06
CA CYS A 563 5.77 18.54 -41.70
C CYS A 563 6.21 17.06 -41.79
N ARG A 564 6.99 16.68 -42.81
CA ARG A 564 7.60 15.34 -42.92
C ARG A 564 8.49 15.03 -41.72
N GLN A 565 9.36 15.98 -41.35
CA GLN A 565 10.24 15.81 -40.20
C GLN A 565 9.46 15.71 -38.89
N ALA A 566 8.39 16.51 -38.72
CA ALA A 566 7.51 16.43 -37.56
C ALA A 566 6.84 15.05 -37.46
N GLY A 567 6.36 14.51 -38.58
CA GLY A 567 5.78 13.16 -38.64
C GLY A 567 6.81 12.05 -38.34
N GLN A 568 8.04 12.16 -38.86
CA GLN A 568 9.12 11.24 -38.52
C GLN A 568 9.49 11.28 -37.03
N ASN A 569 9.54 12.47 -36.44
CA ASN A 569 9.80 12.64 -35.01
C ASN A 569 8.67 12.02 -34.19
N LEU A 570 7.41 12.23 -34.58
CA LEU A 570 6.26 11.61 -33.91
C LEU A 570 6.32 10.07 -33.97
N MET A 571 6.66 9.49 -35.13
CA MET A 571 6.84 8.03 -35.27
C MET A 571 7.97 7.45 -34.41
N GLN A 572 8.94 8.25 -33.95
CA GLN A 572 9.97 7.79 -33.01
C GLN A 572 9.46 7.74 -31.56
N LEU A 573 8.44 8.53 -31.25
CA LEU A 573 7.90 8.70 -29.89
C LEU A 573 6.63 7.87 -29.65
N CYS A 574 5.79 7.68 -30.67
CA CYS A 574 4.58 6.87 -30.57
C CYS A 574 4.86 5.36 -30.69
N GLY A 575 3.92 4.56 -30.20
CA GLY A 575 3.95 3.11 -30.25
C GLY A 575 3.67 2.56 -31.66
N GLU A 576 4.11 1.33 -31.90
CA GLU A 576 3.91 0.61 -33.17
C GLU A 576 2.47 0.62 -33.73
N PRO A 577 1.38 0.57 -32.92
CA PRO A 577 0.01 0.58 -33.45
C PRO A 577 -0.35 1.82 -34.29
N ASP A 578 0.18 3.00 -33.92
CA ASP A 578 -0.21 4.28 -34.53
C ASP A 578 0.78 4.74 -35.62
N LYS A 579 2.00 4.15 -35.68
CA LYS A 579 3.00 4.50 -36.71
C LYS A 579 2.49 4.35 -38.16
N PRO A 580 1.74 3.29 -38.53
CA PRO A 580 1.21 3.15 -39.89
C PRO A 580 0.27 4.29 -40.29
N ASP A 581 -0.50 4.84 -39.33
CA ASP A 581 -1.44 5.93 -39.58
C ASP A 581 -0.69 7.25 -39.88
N VAL A 582 0.27 7.61 -39.02
CA VAL A 582 1.15 8.77 -39.26
C VAL A 582 1.88 8.64 -40.59
N LYS A 583 2.42 7.45 -40.89
CA LYS A 583 3.12 7.18 -42.15
C LYS A 583 2.22 7.38 -43.35
N LYS A 584 0.98 6.88 -43.31
CA LYS A 584 0.00 7.06 -44.39
C LYS A 584 -0.28 8.53 -44.64
N HIS A 585 -0.43 9.35 -43.59
CA HIS A 585 -0.64 10.79 -43.75
C HIS A 585 0.56 11.52 -44.39
N ILE A 586 1.79 11.08 -44.11
CA ILE A 586 2.99 11.58 -44.78
C ILE A 586 2.99 11.16 -46.26
N GLU A 587 2.63 9.91 -46.58
CA GLU A 587 2.52 9.41 -47.96
C GLU A 587 1.44 10.17 -48.76
N ASP A 588 0.30 10.48 -48.12
CA ASP A 588 -0.76 11.30 -48.72
C ASP A 588 -0.25 12.74 -49.00
N LEU A 589 0.47 13.36 -48.06
CA LEU A 589 1.12 14.66 -48.25
C LEU A 589 2.11 14.62 -49.43
N ASP A 590 2.93 13.58 -49.51
CA ASP A 590 3.90 13.39 -50.60
C ASP A 590 3.22 13.29 -51.96
N SER A 591 2.11 12.54 -52.03
CA SER A 591 1.32 12.40 -53.25
C SER A 591 0.72 13.74 -53.71
N VAL A 592 0.18 14.55 -52.79
CA VAL A 592 -0.35 15.88 -53.15
C VAL A 592 0.76 16.82 -53.62
N TRP A 593 1.92 16.81 -52.93
CA TRP A 593 3.08 17.62 -53.32
C TRP A 593 3.63 17.22 -54.71
N GLU A 594 3.76 15.92 -54.99
CA GLU A 594 4.20 15.40 -56.29
C GLU A 594 3.22 15.79 -57.40
N ASN A 595 1.91 15.73 -57.14
CA ASN A 595 0.90 16.16 -58.09
C ASN A 595 1.01 17.65 -58.41
N VAL A 596 1.12 18.53 -57.39
CA VAL A 596 1.29 19.99 -57.60
C VAL A 596 2.55 20.30 -58.41
N THR A 597 3.69 19.70 -58.05
CA THR A 597 4.95 19.93 -58.75
C THR A 597 4.92 19.41 -60.19
N THR A 598 4.26 18.28 -60.44
CA THR A 598 4.05 17.73 -61.79
C THR A 598 3.14 18.63 -62.64
N LEU A 599 2.04 19.14 -62.08
CA LEU A 599 1.14 20.07 -62.76
C LEU A 599 1.85 21.37 -63.13
N TYR A 600 2.64 21.93 -62.21
CA TYR A 600 3.48 23.10 -62.47
C TYR A 600 4.48 22.84 -63.60
N ALA A 601 5.26 21.75 -63.53
CA ALA A 601 6.27 21.43 -64.55
C ALA A 601 5.66 21.23 -65.94
N LYS A 602 4.50 20.56 -66.01
CA LYS A 602 3.74 20.41 -67.26
C LYS A 602 3.27 21.75 -67.80
N ARG A 603 2.79 22.65 -66.93
CA ARG A 603 2.33 24.00 -67.32
C ARG A 603 3.50 24.88 -67.78
N GLU A 604 4.62 24.86 -67.08
CA GLU A 604 5.85 25.58 -67.45
C GLU A 604 6.33 25.15 -68.84
N GLN A 605 6.45 23.83 -69.08
CA GLN A 605 6.84 23.31 -70.39
C GLN A 605 5.84 23.70 -71.50
N ASN A 606 4.53 23.59 -71.23
CA ASN A 606 3.50 23.96 -72.20
C ASN A 606 3.61 25.44 -72.63
N LEU A 607 3.91 26.35 -71.71
CA LEU A 607 4.09 27.77 -72.02
C LEU A 607 5.41 28.05 -72.75
N VAL A 608 6.49 27.36 -72.40
CA VAL A 608 7.77 27.46 -73.14
C VAL A 608 7.61 27.01 -74.59
N ASP A 609 6.99 25.84 -74.81
CA ASP A 609 6.71 25.32 -76.15
C ASP A 609 5.78 26.25 -76.95
N ALA A 610 4.77 26.83 -76.28
CA ALA A 610 3.85 27.77 -76.92
C ALA A 610 4.57 29.07 -77.32
N MET A 611 5.44 29.60 -76.45
CA MET A 611 6.25 30.79 -76.74
C MET A 611 7.17 30.58 -77.94
N GLU A 612 7.89 29.45 -77.99
CA GLU A 612 8.79 29.12 -79.10
C GLU A 612 8.03 29.07 -80.43
N LYS A 613 6.90 28.34 -80.47
CA LYS A 613 6.07 28.24 -81.68
C LYS A 613 5.48 29.59 -82.10
N ALA A 614 4.98 30.37 -81.14
CA ALA A 614 4.47 31.71 -81.40
C ALA A 614 5.56 32.64 -81.98
N MET A 615 6.76 32.65 -81.39
CA MET A 615 7.88 33.47 -81.90
C MET A 615 8.28 33.08 -83.32
N VAL A 616 8.40 31.78 -83.62
CA VAL A 616 8.76 31.31 -84.97
C VAL A 616 7.69 31.71 -85.99
N PHE A 617 6.41 31.56 -85.66
CA PHE A 617 5.30 32.00 -86.50
C PHE A 617 5.33 33.51 -86.77
N HIS A 618 5.37 34.33 -85.72
CA HIS A 618 5.37 35.79 -85.87
C HIS A 618 6.62 36.32 -86.59
N ASN A 619 7.80 35.73 -86.37
CA ASN A 619 9.01 36.11 -87.10
C ASN A 619 8.91 35.76 -88.59
N THR A 620 8.45 34.55 -88.92
CA THR A 620 8.24 34.13 -90.32
C THR A 620 7.19 35.03 -91.00
N MET A 621 6.10 35.34 -90.29
CA MET A 621 5.05 36.25 -90.74
C MET A 621 5.60 37.64 -91.05
N GLN A 622 6.38 38.21 -90.13
CA GLN A 622 6.96 39.54 -90.27
C GLN A 622 7.96 39.59 -91.43
N ASN A 623 8.83 38.58 -91.57
CA ASN A 623 9.79 38.49 -92.68
C ASN A 623 9.07 38.42 -94.03
N LEU A 624 7.98 37.65 -94.13
CA LEU A 624 7.17 37.57 -95.35
C LEU A 624 6.42 38.86 -95.67
N LEU A 625 5.91 39.58 -94.65
CA LEU A 625 5.31 40.90 -94.85
C LEU A 625 6.32 41.92 -95.39
N GLU A 626 7.52 41.99 -94.80
CA GLU A 626 8.59 42.89 -95.27
C GLU A 626 9.08 42.51 -96.68
N PHE A 627 9.16 41.20 -96.97
CA PHE A 627 9.42 40.70 -98.31
C PHE A 627 8.33 41.16 -99.30
N LEU A 628 7.06 40.92 -99.00
CA LEU A 628 5.94 41.29 -99.87
C LEU A 628 5.91 42.79 -100.12
N ASP A 629 6.05 43.63 -99.08
CA ASP A 629 6.13 45.09 -99.22
C ASP A 629 7.25 45.50 -100.20
N THR A 630 8.43 44.91 -100.03
CA THR A 630 9.61 45.21 -100.85
C THR A 630 9.44 44.75 -102.30
N TYR A 631 8.91 43.55 -102.52
CA TYR A 631 8.83 42.94 -103.84
C TYR A 631 7.60 43.40 -104.62
N GLU A 632 6.50 43.72 -103.97
CA GLU A 632 5.37 44.42 -104.59
C GLU A 632 5.77 45.83 -105.05
N ASP A 633 6.52 46.59 -104.22
CA ASP A 633 7.06 47.90 -104.61
C ASP A 633 8.03 47.78 -105.79
N LYS A 634 8.98 46.83 -105.73
CA LYS A 634 9.88 46.54 -106.87
C LYS A 634 9.09 46.17 -108.13
N PHE A 635 8.05 45.36 -108.00
CA PHE A 635 7.22 44.96 -109.14
C PHE A 635 6.47 46.15 -109.75
N SER A 636 5.93 47.03 -108.91
CA SER A 636 5.21 48.24 -109.34
C SER A 636 6.08 49.21 -110.17
N LYS A 637 7.41 49.15 -109.97
CA LYS A 637 8.40 49.97 -110.69
C LYS A 637 8.77 49.41 -112.06
N PHE A 638 8.36 48.19 -112.41
CA PHE A 638 8.46 47.75 -113.79
C PHE A 638 7.54 48.63 -114.65
N GLY A 639 8.14 49.49 -115.48
CA GLY A 639 7.43 50.51 -116.29
C GLY A 639 6.47 49.93 -117.34
N ALA A 640 6.07 50.67 -118.37
CA ALA A 640 5.26 50.09 -119.45
C ALA A 640 6.06 49.05 -120.27
N VAL A 641 5.36 48.13 -120.94
CA VAL A 641 6.00 47.23 -121.93
C VAL A 641 6.49 48.08 -123.11
N SER A 642 7.76 47.92 -123.49
CA SER A 642 8.37 48.71 -124.57
C SER A 642 7.76 48.39 -125.95
N SER A 643 7.86 49.35 -126.87
CA SER A 643 7.48 49.20 -128.28
C SER A 643 8.63 48.74 -129.19
N ASP A 644 9.79 48.36 -128.63
CA ASP A 644 10.94 47.78 -129.36
C ASP A 644 11.24 46.32 -128.98
N ILE A 645 11.67 45.53 -129.96
CA ILE A 645 11.91 44.08 -129.81
C ILE A 645 13.02 43.79 -128.80
N ASP A 646 14.13 44.52 -128.83
CA ASP A 646 15.29 44.23 -127.98
C ASP A 646 15.04 44.75 -126.55
N SER A 647 14.37 45.89 -126.43
CA SER A 647 13.88 46.42 -125.16
C SER A 647 12.88 45.47 -124.48
N VAL A 648 11.91 44.90 -125.20
CA VAL A 648 10.96 43.91 -124.64
C VAL A 648 11.67 42.61 -124.22
N LYS A 649 12.67 42.14 -124.99
CA LYS A 649 13.50 40.99 -124.56
C LYS A 649 14.28 41.28 -123.28
N GLY A 650 14.81 42.50 -123.14
CA GLY A 650 15.44 42.98 -121.91
C GLY A 650 14.47 42.91 -120.72
N GLN A 651 13.26 43.45 -120.89
CA GLN A 651 12.21 43.41 -119.87
C GLN A 651 11.77 41.97 -119.50
N ILE A 652 11.69 41.04 -120.46
CA ILE A 652 11.43 39.61 -120.20
C ILE A 652 12.55 39.00 -119.37
N SER A 653 13.81 39.33 -119.67
CA SER A 653 14.97 38.86 -118.90
C SER A 653 14.96 39.39 -117.46
N GLU A 654 14.61 40.67 -117.28
CA GLU A 654 14.45 41.29 -115.96
C GLU A 654 13.31 40.66 -115.15
N LEU A 655 12.15 40.42 -115.78
CA LEU A 655 11.02 39.74 -115.15
C LEU A 655 11.37 38.30 -114.77
N LYS A 656 12.13 37.59 -115.60
CA LYS A 656 12.63 36.24 -115.29
C LYS A 656 13.59 36.24 -114.10
N ASN A 657 14.49 37.22 -114.02
CA ASN A 657 15.37 37.39 -112.86
C ASN A 657 14.56 37.70 -111.58
N PHE A 658 13.57 38.60 -111.68
CA PHE A 658 12.67 38.91 -110.58
C PHE A 658 11.93 37.65 -110.09
N LYS A 659 11.37 36.86 -111.01
CA LYS A 659 10.70 35.59 -110.69
C LYS A 659 11.64 34.59 -109.99
N THR A 660 12.89 34.50 -110.42
CA THR A 660 13.91 33.61 -109.80
C THR A 660 14.22 34.03 -108.35
N GLN A 661 14.05 35.30 -108.01
CA GLN A 661 14.19 35.80 -106.64
C GLN A 661 12.93 35.63 -105.81
N VAL A 662 11.73 35.65 -106.42
CA VAL A 662 10.46 35.44 -105.72
C VAL A 662 10.21 33.97 -105.41
N ASP A 663 10.43 33.08 -106.38
CA ASP A 663 10.08 31.65 -106.28
C ASP A 663 10.60 30.93 -105.00
N PRO A 664 11.83 31.17 -104.49
CA PRO A 664 12.32 30.54 -103.26
C PRO A 664 11.47 30.83 -102.01
N HIS A 665 10.80 31.99 -101.94
CA HIS A 665 9.99 32.38 -100.79
C HIS A 665 8.66 31.61 -100.70
N MET A 666 8.28 30.81 -101.71
CA MET A 666 7.14 29.89 -101.61
C MET A 666 7.28 28.93 -100.42
N ILE A 667 8.51 28.48 -100.14
CA ILE A 667 8.78 27.56 -99.03
C ILE A 667 8.46 28.23 -97.68
N GLU A 668 8.74 29.53 -97.55
CA GLU A 668 8.45 30.30 -96.34
C GLU A 668 6.93 30.52 -96.18
N VAL A 669 6.19 30.76 -97.26
CA VAL A 669 4.72 30.87 -97.24
C VAL A 669 4.06 29.54 -96.85
N GLU A 670 4.53 28.41 -97.40
CA GLU A 670 4.07 27.07 -97.01
C GLU A 670 4.40 26.76 -95.55
N ALA A 671 5.61 27.13 -95.10
CA ALA A 671 6.03 26.98 -93.71
C ALA A 671 5.15 27.81 -92.76
N LEU A 672 4.83 29.06 -93.12
CA LEU A 672 3.94 29.92 -92.35
C LEU A 672 2.54 29.32 -92.23
N ASN A 673 1.98 28.79 -93.32
CA ASN A 673 0.66 28.14 -93.32
C ASN A 673 0.63 26.89 -92.43
N ARG A 674 1.68 26.07 -92.47
CA ARG A 674 1.80 24.90 -91.60
C ARG A 674 1.91 25.32 -90.12
N GLN A 675 2.75 26.30 -89.82
CA GLN A 675 2.91 26.82 -88.45
C GLN A 675 1.59 27.39 -87.91
N ALA A 676 0.85 28.14 -88.74
CA ALA A 676 -0.46 28.66 -88.40
C ALA A 676 -1.48 27.55 -88.10
N GLN A 677 -1.52 26.49 -88.92
CA GLN A 677 -2.40 25.35 -88.69
C GLN A 677 -2.08 24.67 -87.34
N GLU A 678 -0.80 24.42 -87.07
CA GLU A 678 -0.35 23.80 -85.82
C GLU A 678 -0.72 24.65 -84.58
N LEU A 679 -0.60 25.97 -84.68
CA LEU A 679 -1.03 26.88 -83.61
C LEU A 679 -2.56 26.92 -83.46
N MET A 680 -3.32 26.95 -84.56
CA MET A 680 -4.79 26.98 -84.53
C MET A 680 -5.39 25.69 -83.97
N GLU A 681 -4.78 24.52 -84.19
CA GLU A 681 -5.25 23.23 -83.64
C GLU A 681 -5.18 23.18 -82.10
N ARG A 682 -4.28 23.97 -81.50
CA ARG A 682 -4.01 23.96 -80.05
C ARG A 682 -4.65 25.12 -79.29
N THR A 683 -5.52 25.88 -79.95
CA THR A 683 -5.94 27.20 -79.53
C THR A 683 -7.45 27.35 -79.54
N SER A 684 -7.99 28.26 -78.72
CA SER A 684 -9.42 28.58 -78.70
C SER A 684 -9.87 29.25 -80.01
N SER A 685 -11.16 29.13 -80.35
CA SER A 685 -11.70 29.70 -81.61
C SER A 685 -11.47 31.21 -81.73
N ASP A 686 -11.46 31.93 -80.62
CA ASP A 686 -11.26 33.39 -80.59
C ASP A 686 -9.79 33.76 -80.83
N GLN A 687 -8.86 33.04 -80.19
CA GLN A 687 -7.43 33.24 -80.40
C GLN A 687 -6.96 32.79 -81.79
N ALA A 688 -7.65 31.84 -82.43
CA ALA A 688 -7.38 31.44 -83.81
C ALA A 688 -7.65 32.56 -84.82
N VAL A 689 -8.49 33.55 -84.49
CA VAL A 689 -8.76 34.71 -85.37
C VAL A 689 -7.50 35.55 -85.58
N SER A 690 -6.74 35.82 -84.52
CA SER A 690 -5.50 36.61 -84.57
C SER A 690 -4.42 35.99 -85.46
N ILE A 691 -4.48 34.67 -85.69
CA ILE A 691 -3.60 33.96 -86.65
C ILE A 691 -4.21 33.98 -88.05
N ARG A 692 -5.52 33.72 -88.16
CA ARG A 692 -6.20 33.53 -89.44
C ARG A 692 -6.22 34.80 -90.31
N GLU A 693 -6.44 35.96 -89.72
CA GLU A 693 -6.54 37.22 -90.47
C GLU A 693 -5.21 37.63 -91.13
N PRO A 694 -4.07 37.72 -90.39
CA PRO A 694 -2.79 38.03 -91.02
C PRO A 694 -2.34 36.97 -92.03
N LEU A 695 -2.58 35.69 -91.75
CA LEU A 695 -2.26 34.61 -92.67
C LEU A 695 -3.05 34.72 -93.98
N SER A 696 -4.34 35.03 -93.89
CA SER A 696 -5.19 35.22 -95.08
C SER A 696 -4.75 36.43 -95.91
N ASP A 697 -4.27 37.49 -95.26
CA ASP A 697 -3.75 38.68 -95.95
C ASP A 697 -2.44 38.37 -96.70
N ILE A 698 -1.48 37.73 -96.05
CA ILE A 698 -0.20 37.33 -96.67
C ILE A 698 -0.43 36.40 -97.85
N ASN A 699 -1.26 35.35 -97.69
CA ASN A 699 -1.55 34.42 -98.78
C ASN A 699 -2.19 35.14 -99.97
N LYS A 700 -3.13 36.06 -99.73
CA LYS A 700 -3.77 36.84 -100.79
C LYS A 700 -2.76 37.74 -101.52
N ARG A 701 -1.94 38.48 -100.79
CA ARG A 701 -0.89 39.34 -101.35
C ARG A 701 0.12 38.56 -102.19
N TRP A 702 0.53 37.40 -101.69
CA TRP A 702 1.41 36.48 -102.40
C TRP A 702 0.79 35.97 -103.71
N ASP A 703 -0.47 35.52 -103.68
CA ASP A 703 -1.20 35.07 -104.86
C ASP A 703 -1.37 36.20 -105.89
N ASP A 704 -1.69 37.41 -105.42
CA ASP A 704 -1.84 38.60 -106.26
C ASP A 704 -0.51 39.00 -106.94
N LEU A 705 0.62 38.94 -106.22
CA LEU A 705 1.95 39.17 -106.78
C LEU A 705 2.30 38.12 -107.85
N LEU A 706 2.10 36.82 -107.57
CA LEU A 706 2.35 35.74 -108.53
C LEU A 706 1.50 35.89 -109.79
N LYS A 707 0.22 36.21 -109.62
CA LYS A 707 -0.70 36.46 -110.73
C LYS A 707 -0.24 37.64 -111.58
N SER A 708 0.17 38.74 -110.95
CA SER A 708 0.67 39.93 -111.63
C SER A 708 1.95 39.64 -112.44
N ILE A 709 2.88 38.85 -111.90
CA ILE A 709 4.09 38.39 -112.62
C ILE A 709 3.71 37.61 -113.88
N VAL A 710 2.77 36.67 -113.77
CA VAL A 710 2.33 35.83 -114.90
C VAL A 710 1.60 36.66 -115.97
N GLU A 711 0.72 37.58 -115.56
CA GLU A 711 0.00 38.47 -116.47
C GLU A 711 0.97 39.38 -117.24
N ARG A 712 1.95 39.95 -116.54
CA ARG A 712 2.98 40.79 -117.15
C ARG A 712 3.90 40.03 -118.10
N GLN A 713 4.26 38.79 -117.76
CA GLN A 713 5.01 37.92 -118.68
C GLN A 713 4.23 37.70 -119.99
N ARG A 714 2.94 37.37 -119.88
CA ARG A 714 2.06 37.15 -121.02
C ARG A 714 1.89 38.40 -121.88
N GLU A 715 1.80 39.58 -121.25
CA GLU A 715 1.71 40.87 -121.95
C GLU A 715 2.97 41.16 -122.78
N MET A 716 4.15 40.94 -122.21
CA MET A 716 5.44 41.12 -122.90
C MET A 716 5.61 40.13 -124.06
N GLU A 717 5.30 38.85 -123.85
CA GLU A 717 5.38 37.82 -124.89
C GLU A 717 4.43 38.12 -126.07
N ASN A 718 3.21 38.57 -125.79
CA ASN A 718 2.25 38.99 -126.82
C ASN A 718 2.73 40.22 -127.61
N THR A 719 3.30 41.21 -126.92
CA THR A 719 3.80 42.44 -127.54
C THR A 719 5.01 42.15 -128.43
N LEU A 720 5.94 41.31 -127.96
CA LEU A 720 7.09 40.84 -128.73
C LEU A 720 6.66 40.15 -130.03
N LEU A 721 5.62 39.32 -129.97
CA LEU A 721 5.06 38.64 -131.15
C LEU A 721 4.48 39.64 -132.16
N LYS A 722 3.67 40.61 -131.71
CA LYS A 722 3.07 41.63 -132.58
C LYS A 722 4.13 42.53 -133.23
N LEU A 723 5.16 42.93 -132.48
CA LEU A 723 6.28 43.74 -133.00
C LEU A 723 7.06 42.99 -134.09
N GLY A 724 7.33 41.69 -133.89
CA GLY A 724 7.97 40.86 -134.90
C GLY A 724 7.17 40.77 -136.20
N GLN A 725 5.85 40.65 -136.13
CA GLN A 725 4.96 40.63 -137.30
C GLN A 725 4.97 41.96 -138.06
N PHE A 726 4.93 43.10 -137.35
CA PHE A 726 4.98 44.42 -137.95
C PHE A 726 6.30 44.69 -138.69
N GLN A 727 7.44 44.37 -138.08
CA GLN A 727 8.74 44.61 -138.69
C GLN A 727 8.93 43.76 -139.95
N HIS A 728 8.48 42.50 -139.93
CA HIS A 728 8.52 41.63 -141.11
C HIS A 728 7.69 42.20 -142.28
N ALA A 729 6.45 42.62 -142.01
CA ALA A 729 5.57 43.19 -143.04
C ALA A 729 6.14 44.51 -143.62
N LEU A 730 6.65 45.40 -142.76
CA LEU A 730 7.26 46.66 -143.19
C LEU A 730 8.43 46.43 -144.17
N GLU A 731 9.30 45.48 -143.87
CA GLU A 731 10.49 45.20 -144.67
C GLU A 731 10.13 44.57 -146.03
N GLU A 732 9.17 43.64 -146.05
CA GLU A 732 8.62 43.05 -147.27
C GLU A 732 8.13 44.14 -148.25
N HIS A 733 7.38 45.13 -147.75
CA HIS A 733 6.81 46.19 -148.57
C HIS A 733 7.85 47.23 -149.05
N LEU A 734 8.87 47.54 -148.24
CA LEU A 734 9.99 48.40 -148.67
C LEU A 734 10.79 47.77 -149.81
N ILE A 735 11.01 46.44 -149.75
CA ILE A 735 11.67 45.68 -150.83
C ILE A 735 10.83 45.72 -152.11
N TRP A 736 9.52 45.48 -151.99
CA TRP A 736 8.61 45.55 -153.14
C TRP A 736 8.60 46.95 -153.79
N MET A 737 8.49 48.03 -153.00
CA MET A 737 8.53 49.40 -153.56
C MET A 737 9.81 49.69 -154.34
N THR A 738 10.97 49.26 -153.82
CA THR A 738 12.26 49.42 -154.51
C THR A 738 12.27 48.77 -155.88
N LYS A 739 11.64 47.59 -156.01
CA LYS A 739 11.53 46.88 -157.29
C LYS A 739 10.61 47.61 -158.25
N THR A 740 9.45 48.08 -157.79
CA THR A 740 8.47 48.80 -158.61
C THR A 740 8.99 50.17 -159.09
N GLU A 741 9.69 50.92 -158.23
CA GLU A 741 10.37 52.17 -158.59
C GLU A 741 11.35 51.97 -159.76
N LYS A 742 12.11 50.88 -159.72
CA LYS A 742 13.07 50.51 -160.78
C LYS A 742 12.37 50.15 -162.10
N THR A 743 11.30 49.37 -162.04
CA THR A 743 10.51 49.04 -163.24
C THR A 743 9.91 50.31 -163.89
N LEU A 744 9.58 51.30 -163.07
CA LEU A 744 9.04 52.58 -163.54
C LEU A 744 10.10 53.45 -164.24
N ASP A 745 11.39 53.36 -163.85
CA ASP A 745 12.52 54.03 -164.52
C ASP A 745 12.86 53.45 -165.89
N GLU A 746 12.55 52.18 -166.12
CA GLU A 746 12.84 51.50 -167.38
C GLU A 746 11.89 51.91 -168.52
N LEU A 747 10.74 52.53 -168.20
CA LEU A 747 9.76 53.05 -169.16
C LEU A 747 10.18 54.43 -169.69
N LYS A 748 11.09 54.48 -170.67
CA LYS A 748 11.53 55.73 -171.32
C LYS A 748 10.61 56.19 -172.47
N PRO A 749 10.47 57.51 -172.73
CA PRO A 749 9.73 58.02 -173.88
C PRO A 749 10.42 57.64 -175.19
N VAL A 750 9.67 57.09 -176.16
CA VAL A 750 10.16 56.78 -177.51
C VAL A 750 9.57 57.80 -178.48
N PHE A 751 10.40 58.54 -179.23
CA PHE A 751 9.94 59.61 -180.12
C PHE A 751 9.82 59.11 -181.57
N GLY A 752 8.68 59.38 -182.22
CA GLY A 752 8.53 59.26 -183.69
C GLY A 752 7.42 58.33 -184.18
N ASP A 753 7.05 57.27 -183.44
CA ASP A 753 5.96 56.34 -183.83
C ASP A 753 4.86 56.27 -182.75
N PRO A 754 3.64 56.77 -183.04
CA PRO A 754 2.53 56.77 -182.09
C PRO A 754 2.12 55.38 -181.56
N GLN A 755 2.23 54.30 -182.34
CA GLN A 755 1.78 52.97 -181.89
C GLN A 755 2.68 52.38 -180.79
N VAL A 756 3.98 52.67 -180.82
CA VAL A 756 4.94 52.20 -179.82
C VAL A 756 4.69 52.87 -178.46
N ILE A 757 4.34 54.16 -178.47
CA ILE A 757 4.06 54.94 -177.25
C ILE A 757 2.78 54.43 -176.55
N GLU A 758 1.75 54.05 -177.30
CA GLU A 758 0.53 53.43 -176.73
C GLU A 758 0.81 52.09 -176.01
N VAL A 759 1.72 51.27 -176.53
CA VAL A 759 2.14 50.01 -175.87
C VAL A 759 2.87 50.30 -174.55
N VAL A 760 3.70 51.35 -174.50
CA VAL A 760 4.40 51.76 -173.27
C VAL A 760 3.40 52.30 -172.23
N LEU A 761 2.38 53.06 -172.66
CA LEU A 761 1.27 53.50 -171.81
C LEU A 761 0.45 52.33 -171.24
N ALA A 762 0.20 51.28 -172.04
CA ALA A 762 -0.47 50.07 -171.55
C ALA A 762 0.36 49.33 -170.48
N LYS A 763 1.68 49.25 -170.66
CA LYS A 763 2.59 48.68 -169.63
C LYS A 763 2.60 49.52 -168.35
N HIS A 764 2.63 50.85 -168.46
CA HIS A 764 2.52 51.76 -167.31
C HIS A 764 1.21 51.55 -166.53
N LYS A 765 0.09 51.33 -167.24
CA LYS A 765 -1.22 51.06 -166.63
C LYS A 765 -1.23 49.79 -165.76
N VAL A 766 -0.47 48.75 -166.14
CA VAL A 766 -0.31 47.54 -165.31
C VAL A 766 0.41 47.85 -164.00
N ILE A 767 1.49 48.64 -164.05
CA ILE A 767 2.23 49.04 -162.84
C ILE A 767 1.36 49.90 -161.94
N THR A 768 0.54 50.79 -162.51
CA THR A 768 -0.39 51.62 -161.74
C THR A 768 -1.42 50.78 -160.98
N ASN A 769 -1.95 49.72 -161.61
CA ASN A 769 -2.87 48.80 -160.92
C ASN A 769 -2.17 48.02 -159.79
N ASP A 770 -0.91 47.61 -159.97
CA ASP A 770 -0.12 46.91 -158.93
C ASP A 770 0.18 47.82 -157.74
N ILE A 771 0.53 49.09 -158.00
CA ILE A 771 0.64 50.11 -156.95
C ILE A 771 -0.70 50.23 -156.22
N GLN A 772 -1.83 50.28 -156.92
CA GLN A 772 -3.13 50.44 -156.25
C GLN A 772 -3.53 49.22 -155.39
N ALA A 773 -3.13 48.00 -155.76
CA ALA A 773 -3.39 46.79 -154.98
C ALA A 773 -2.69 46.79 -153.61
N HIS A 774 -1.48 47.37 -153.52
CA HIS A 774 -0.69 47.41 -152.29
C HIS A 774 -1.15 48.48 -151.29
N GLN A 775 -2.05 49.40 -151.68
CA GLN A 775 -2.56 50.48 -150.82
C GLN A 775 -3.14 49.96 -149.49
N SER A 776 -3.97 48.92 -149.54
CA SER A 776 -4.64 48.38 -148.34
C SER A 776 -3.67 47.75 -147.33
N SER A 777 -2.55 47.18 -147.81
CA SER A 777 -1.51 46.60 -146.95
C SER A 777 -0.63 47.68 -146.32
N ILE A 778 -0.28 48.71 -147.09
CA ILE A 778 0.42 49.91 -146.56
C ILE A 778 -0.43 50.59 -145.48
N ASP A 779 -1.75 50.69 -145.68
CA ASP A 779 -2.66 51.22 -144.66
C ASP A 779 -2.72 50.34 -143.40
N ALA A 780 -2.60 49.01 -143.52
CA ALA A 780 -2.55 48.09 -142.39
C ALA A 780 -1.23 48.22 -141.59
N ILE A 781 -0.09 48.34 -142.28
CA ILE A 781 1.21 48.60 -141.64
C ILE A 781 1.18 49.95 -140.93
N ASN A 782 0.62 50.99 -141.57
CA ASN A 782 0.47 52.29 -140.94
C ASN A 782 -0.38 52.21 -139.68
N ARG A 783 -1.51 51.48 -139.67
CA ARG A 783 -2.31 51.28 -138.46
C ARG A 783 -1.55 50.56 -137.36
N ALA A 784 -0.90 49.44 -137.66
CA ALA A 784 -0.15 48.66 -136.68
C ALA A 784 1.04 49.46 -136.12
N GLY A 785 1.78 50.16 -136.98
CA GLY A 785 2.88 51.00 -136.54
C GLY A 785 2.41 52.23 -135.74
N HIS A 786 1.26 52.82 -136.10
CA HIS A 786 0.65 53.88 -135.28
C HIS A 786 0.18 53.36 -133.93
N GLU A 787 -0.36 52.14 -133.84
CA GLU A 787 -0.74 51.52 -132.57
C GLU A 787 0.48 51.38 -131.63
N PHE A 788 1.64 51.00 -132.15
CA PHE A 788 2.88 50.96 -131.36
C PHE A 788 3.39 52.35 -130.96
N VAL A 789 3.34 53.33 -131.88
CA VAL A 789 3.74 54.71 -131.58
C VAL A 789 2.79 55.36 -130.57
N ASP A 790 1.49 55.04 -130.63
CA ASP A 790 0.48 55.55 -129.71
C ASP A 790 0.56 54.88 -128.33
N SER A 791 0.95 53.61 -128.29
CA SER A 791 1.15 52.88 -127.03
C SER A 791 2.38 53.37 -126.25
N ASP A 792 3.37 53.97 -126.93
CA ASP A 792 4.64 54.40 -126.33
C ASP A 792 5.02 55.85 -126.74
N ARG A 793 4.04 56.76 -126.67
CA ARG A 793 4.21 58.16 -127.12
C ARG A 793 5.34 58.87 -126.37
N GLY A 794 6.43 59.14 -127.08
CA GLY A 794 7.57 59.93 -126.59
C GLY A 794 8.87 59.15 -126.41
N SER A 795 8.80 57.82 -126.44
CA SER A 795 9.97 56.94 -126.43
C SER A 795 10.86 57.14 -127.67
N GLU A 796 12.17 56.95 -127.51
CA GLU A 796 13.13 56.93 -128.63
C GLU A 796 12.79 55.80 -129.62
N ASP A 797 12.22 54.70 -129.11
CA ASP A 797 11.74 53.55 -129.87
C ASP A 797 10.50 53.91 -130.70
N ALA A 798 9.53 54.60 -130.09
CA ALA A 798 8.38 55.12 -130.82
C ALA A 798 8.78 56.15 -131.89
N LYS A 799 9.81 56.98 -131.65
CA LYS A 799 10.38 57.87 -132.68
C LYS A 799 11.04 57.07 -133.81
N SER A 800 11.76 56.00 -133.49
CA SER A 800 12.36 55.11 -134.49
C SER A 800 11.31 54.42 -135.36
N THR A 801 10.26 53.86 -134.75
CA THR A 801 9.11 53.27 -135.46
C THR A 801 8.34 54.31 -136.27
N HIS A 802 8.17 55.53 -135.74
CA HIS A 802 7.59 56.65 -136.48
C HIS A 802 8.43 57.06 -137.69
N ASN A 803 9.76 57.14 -137.55
CA ASN A 803 10.66 57.46 -138.66
C ASN A 803 10.62 56.38 -139.75
N LYS A 804 10.52 55.11 -139.37
CA LYS A 804 10.35 53.98 -140.30
C LYS A 804 9.02 54.08 -141.07
N LEU A 805 7.92 54.39 -140.38
CA LEU A 805 6.62 54.67 -141.01
C LEU A 805 6.66 55.90 -141.92
N GLN A 806 7.33 56.98 -141.49
CA GLN A 806 7.47 58.19 -142.29
C GLN A 806 8.29 57.91 -143.55
N ASN A 807 9.35 57.09 -143.46
CA ASN A 807 10.10 56.65 -144.63
C ASN A 807 9.23 55.85 -145.60
N LEU A 808 8.45 54.87 -145.10
CA LEU A 808 7.49 54.11 -145.89
C LEU A 808 6.52 55.07 -146.61
N GLN A 809 5.96 56.05 -145.90
CA GLN A 809 5.00 57.01 -146.44
C GLN A 809 5.62 57.94 -147.50
N ILE A 810 6.84 58.43 -147.27
CA ILE A 810 7.56 59.27 -148.24
C ILE A 810 7.85 58.49 -149.51
N ARG A 811 8.36 57.25 -149.38
CA ARG A 811 8.63 56.38 -150.56
C ARG A 811 7.34 56.03 -151.29
N TRP A 812 6.26 55.77 -150.56
CA TRP A 812 4.95 55.50 -151.14
C TRP A 812 4.44 56.67 -151.99
N GLN A 813 4.47 57.88 -151.45
CA GLN A 813 4.09 59.09 -152.20
C GLN A 813 5.02 59.35 -153.38
N HIS A 814 6.33 59.14 -153.21
CA HIS A 814 7.29 59.30 -154.30
C HIS A 814 6.99 58.34 -155.44
N LEU A 815 6.75 57.06 -155.16
CA LEU A 815 6.39 56.06 -156.16
C LEU A 815 5.10 56.42 -156.91
N GLN A 816 4.07 56.91 -156.20
CA GLN A 816 2.83 57.38 -156.82
C GLN A 816 3.05 58.59 -157.75
N ASN A 817 3.77 59.61 -157.27
CA ASN A 817 4.08 60.82 -158.04
C ASN A 817 4.91 60.49 -159.28
N LYS A 818 5.92 59.63 -159.13
CA LYS A 818 6.78 59.19 -160.23
C LYS A 818 6.00 58.43 -161.29
N SER A 819 5.05 57.58 -160.87
CA SER A 819 4.10 56.93 -161.77
C SER A 819 3.28 57.95 -162.54
N ALA A 820 2.68 58.94 -161.87
CA ALA A 820 1.86 59.98 -162.52
C ALA A 820 2.67 60.84 -163.51
N GLU A 821 3.92 61.19 -163.17
CA GLU A 821 4.80 61.97 -164.03
C GLU A 821 5.18 61.21 -165.31
N ARG A 822 5.54 59.92 -165.20
CA ARG A 822 5.82 59.10 -166.40
C ARG A 822 4.61 58.90 -167.28
N TYR A 823 3.41 58.81 -166.72
CA TYR A 823 2.18 58.81 -167.53
C TYR A 823 2.07 60.08 -168.37
N ARG A 824 2.26 61.25 -167.74
CA ARG A 824 2.16 62.56 -168.40
C ARG A 824 3.18 62.72 -169.53
N GLU A 825 4.44 62.34 -169.29
CA GLU A 825 5.48 62.42 -170.33
C GLU A 825 5.19 61.51 -171.53
N LEU A 826 4.70 60.29 -171.29
CA LEU A 826 4.35 59.36 -172.37
C LEU A 826 3.13 59.87 -173.17
N GLU A 827 2.15 60.48 -172.51
CA GLU A 827 0.99 61.09 -173.15
C GLU A 827 1.38 62.32 -174.00
N GLU A 828 2.30 63.14 -173.51
CA GLU A 828 2.79 64.33 -174.22
C GLU A 828 3.63 63.93 -175.46
N ALA A 829 4.50 62.93 -175.32
CA ALA A 829 5.26 62.36 -176.45
C ALA A 829 4.36 61.75 -177.54
N LEU A 830 3.25 61.11 -177.16
CA LEU A 830 2.26 60.59 -178.11
C LEU A 830 1.64 61.72 -178.95
N LYS A 831 1.32 62.84 -178.30
CA LYS A 831 0.69 64.01 -178.92
C LYS A 831 1.60 64.71 -179.93
N GLU A 832 2.89 64.84 -179.61
CA GLU A 832 3.89 65.40 -180.53
C GLU A 832 4.11 64.52 -181.77
N ALA A 833 4.22 63.19 -181.59
CA ALA A 833 4.42 62.27 -182.70
C ALA A 833 3.25 62.30 -183.71
N GLN A 834 2.01 62.41 -183.23
CA GLN A 834 0.83 62.54 -184.09
C GLN A 834 0.79 63.86 -184.88
N ASN A 835 1.27 64.97 -184.29
CA ASN A 835 1.33 66.27 -184.97
C ASN A 835 2.38 66.29 -186.10
N PHE A 836 3.54 65.67 -185.89
CA PHE A 836 4.62 65.62 -186.88
C PHE A 836 4.20 64.90 -188.19
N ILE A 837 3.52 63.76 -188.07
CA ILE A 837 3.03 62.99 -189.23
C ILE A 837 2.03 63.79 -190.08
N LYS A 838 1.25 64.66 -189.43
CA LYS A 838 0.25 65.53 -190.10
C LYS A 838 0.91 66.58 -190.99
N ILE A 839 1.98 67.21 -190.50
CA ILE A 839 2.72 68.27 -191.22
C ILE A 839 3.49 67.69 -192.42
N PHE A 840 4.12 66.51 -192.25
CA PHE A 840 4.92 65.87 -193.29
C PHE A 840 4.10 65.52 -194.56
N LYS A 841 2.84 65.09 -194.40
CA LYS A 841 1.94 64.78 -195.54
C LYS A 841 1.59 66.00 -196.41
N ILE A 842 1.52 67.19 -195.82
CA ILE A 842 1.16 68.43 -196.54
C ILE A 842 2.30 68.86 -197.47
N PHE A 843 3.55 68.71 -197.03
CA PHE A 843 4.75 69.13 -197.79
C PHE A 843 4.97 68.30 -199.07
N LEU A 844 4.67 66.99 -199.03
CA LEU A 844 4.83 66.09 -200.19
C LEU A 844 3.88 66.42 -201.36
N CYS A 845 2.66 66.92 -201.09
CA CYS A 845 1.71 67.30 -202.15
C CYS A 845 2.14 68.55 -202.93
N GLY A 846 2.91 69.47 -202.32
CA GLY A 846 3.36 70.69 -202.97
C GLY A 846 4.45 70.47 -204.03
N LEU A 847 5.33 69.50 -203.82
CA LEU A 847 6.49 69.25 -204.70
C LEU A 847 6.10 68.62 -206.06
N MET A 848 5.05 67.80 -206.10
CA MET A 848 4.61 67.14 -207.35
C MET A 848 4.05 68.12 -208.38
N ILE A 849 3.36 69.18 -207.96
CA ILE A 849 2.71 70.16 -208.87
C ILE A 849 3.75 71.06 -209.57
N SER A 850 4.85 71.38 -208.89
CA SER A 850 5.94 72.21 -209.42
C SER A 850 6.75 71.53 -210.53
N MET A 851 6.77 70.19 -210.61
CA MET A 851 7.60 69.46 -211.57
C MET A 851 6.93 69.35 -212.97
N ASP A 852 5.60 69.31 -213.02
CA ASP A 852 4.84 69.24 -214.28
C ASP A 852 4.82 70.57 -215.06
N ILE A 853 4.93 71.71 -214.36
CA ILE A 853 4.98 73.04 -214.99
C ILE A 853 6.30 73.26 -215.74
N TRP A 854 7.41 72.67 -215.28
CA TRP A 854 8.74 72.82 -215.89
C TRP A 854 8.88 72.07 -217.23
N LEU A 855 8.17 70.95 -217.42
CA LEU A 855 8.23 70.12 -218.63
C LEU A 855 7.52 70.75 -219.85
N LEU A 856 6.51 71.61 -219.66
CA LEU A 856 5.74 72.24 -220.75
C LEU A 856 6.40 73.49 -221.34
N GLN A 857 7.21 74.23 -220.57
CA GLN A 857 7.87 75.45 -221.04
C GLN A 857 9.05 75.18 -221.99
N ASN A 858 9.73 74.04 -221.84
CA ASN A 858 10.92 73.70 -222.64
C ASN A 858 10.59 73.16 -224.05
N GLN A 859 9.39 72.63 -224.30
CA GLN A 859 8.97 72.22 -225.65
C GLN A 859 8.62 73.40 -226.58
N TRP A 860 8.25 74.57 -226.04
CA TRP A 860 7.82 75.73 -226.83
C TRP A 860 8.98 76.59 -227.36
N VAL A 861 10.17 76.53 -226.74
CA VAL A 861 11.33 77.33 -227.16
C VAL A 861 12.10 76.71 -228.34
N ALA A 862 12.06 75.38 -228.50
CA ALA A 862 12.76 74.71 -229.61
C ALA A 862 12.01 74.82 -230.96
N TYR A 863 10.67 74.86 -230.96
CA TYR A 863 9.86 74.98 -232.19
C TYR A 863 10.04 76.34 -232.90
N ARG A 864 10.43 77.41 -232.16
CA ARG A 864 10.56 78.77 -232.71
C ARG A 864 11.83 79.01 -233.53
N LYS A 865 12.87 78.19 -233.39
CA LYS A 865 14.14 78.36 -234.13
C LYS A 865 14.17 77.68 -235.50
N LEU A 866 13.11 76.99 -235.91
CA LEU A 866 13.00 76.28 -237.19
C LEU A 866 12.33 77.11 -238.32
N HIS A 867 11.98 78.38 -238.08
CA HIS A 867 11.17 79.17 -239.04
C HIS A 867 11.69 80.59 -239.41
N GLU A 868 12.91 80.96 -239.04
CA GLU A 868 13.58 82.16 -239.58
C GLU A 868 14.94 81.75 -240.16
N ASN A 869 15.09 82.00 -241.47
CA ASN A 869 16.22 81.74 -242.40
C ASN A 869 16.26 80.36 -243.08
N ASN A 870 16.32 80.23 -244.41
CA ASN A 870 16.73 81.15 -245.48
C ASN A 870 17.91 82.08 -245.15
#